data_AF-A0A947B6X0-F1
#
_entry.id   AF-A0A947B6X0-F1
#
_cell.length_a   1.000
_cell.length_b   1.000
_cell.length_c   1.000
_cell.angle_alpha   90.00
_cell.angle_beta   90.00
_cell.angle_gamma   90.00
#
_symmetry.space_group_name_H-M   'P 1'
#
loop_
_entity.id
_entity.type
_entity.pdbx_description
1 polymer ?
#
loop_
_entity_poly.entity_id
_entity_poly.type
_entity_poly.pdbx_seq_one_letter_code
_entity_poly.pdbx_strand_id
1 'polypeptide(L)'
;MENLKKLPISIQDFEELRRGGYVYVDKTEQIHRLITTGVAWFLSRPRRFGKSLLISTLAAIFRGRRDLFEGLWIESSDYDWPVYPVIHIDMSLATFQTPEELQSELVRQLKESAIEHGVDPGEFNRAAPMLDHLIRRLAEKKGKAVVLVDEYDKPILNYLADVPKALEIRDRLRDFYTILKGQGKNLHFVFLTGVSRFSKVSVFSEMNHLNDITYVRKYGSLVGYTQTELESDFTDHLLATAQQEDIPLSELLEKIRSWYNGYRFHPTAEAVYNPFSCLLYFQNREFKYWWFETGTPAFLMDIIRKSPLPVADLEQKVVSESDFSSFEPDRLDPVPLLQQTGYLTITDYDASSETYTLDYPNREVRNAFLRYLAQTFSGRESGITDDLRRLQGALTDQDPDTFFAILRAIFAGIPYDIQVNRERYYQSLFYLIFRLMGMQIHTEVHTATGRIDATVELDTGIWIFEFKLDGSAQAALDQIRDKKYAAPYATSGKPVYLVGVNFDFDPKKRNVIEWKMDRSQSLKESPVVAPSGSILPHRRFTLLASHVPWKDSHIRAALEDYYRSVGEECARLPLAIVDPGFADADDPLKLPDIYTALDVVSGPRREEESKADWGLRLASAKDGERTGVMAAIAEKNTRQVVLLGDPGSGKSTFIQYLAWRVLDAARRVDKRPGRASTIPGAGATIPGDIPPVDAALGPYPPYGESEPLPDTLAECLPVRFILREVGARIDPAKDSPGADLFWDALYADLSQRLGQKKADVLYRPLRQQLTEKGLFLLDGLDEVPETGVRREHLLTAVSDLAASLSKTARILVSARPYAYAGQGNQLPGFAVLSLGPLNREQIEIYVAHWYRAVAPFMGWQPERARKRGESLMQVLLSRKYLADFASRPLLLTLIASLHTSRAQLPEDRAELYEQSVELVLRRWQMRLDTEDAQGNPLLDPIVAELLGRNDPILRRGIERLAFESHRRQRREEGEKGEARAADIPERDVLGVFANLLP
;
A
#
# COMPACT_ATOMS: atom_id res chain seq x y z
N MET A 1 -22.04 -51.66 -25.60
CA MET A 1 -21.15 -50.50 -25.43
C MET A 1 -20.39 -50.37 -26.74
N GLU A 2 -20.68 -49.34 -27.52
CA GLU A 2 -20.00 -49.10 -28.79
C GLU A 2 -18.54 -48.68 -28.56
N ASN A 3 -17.70 -48.77 -29.58
CA ASN A 3 -16.27 -48.45 -29.50
C ASN A 3 -16.06 -46.93 -29.34
N LEU A 4 -16.19 -46.43 -28.12
CA LEU A 4 -15.80 -45.07 -27.75
C LEU A 4 -14.34 -44.81 -28.15
N LYS A 5 -14.09 -43.70 -28.85
CA LYS A 5 -12.71 -43.25 -29.15
C LYS A 5 -11.92 -43.08 -27.86
N LYS A 6 -10.64 -43.46 -27.88
CA LYS A 6 -9.79 -43.40 -26.68
C LYS A 6 -9.55 -41.96 -26.25
N LEU A 7 -9.44 -41.72 -24.94
CA LEU A 7 -9.13 -40.40 -24.36
C LEU A 7 -7.61 -40.21 -24.23
N PRO A 8 -7.00 -39.13 -24.74
CA PRO A 8 -5.54 -38.90 -24.72
C PRO A 8 -5.02 -38.44 -23.34
N ILE A 9 -5.30 -39.21 -22.29
CA ILE A 9 -4.92 -38.86 -20.92
C ILE A 9 -3.41 -39.03 -20.75
N SER A 10 -2.74 -37.93 -20.39
CA SER A 10 -1.27 -37.83 -20.29
C SER A 10 -0.49 -38.03 -21.61
N ILE A 11 -1.17 -38.13 -22.76
CA ILE A 11 -0.52 -38.18 -24.07
C ILE A 11 -0.30 -36.75 -24.56
N GLN A 12 0.98 -36.40 -24.75
CA GLN A 12 1.40 -35.06 -25.20
C GLN A 12 2.03 -35.08 -26.58
N ASP A 13 2.40 -36.26 -27.10
CA ASP A 13 2.88 -36.38 -28.47
C ASP A 13 1.72 -36.51 -29.46
N PHE A 14 1.77 -35.68 -30.51
CA PHE A 14 0.73 -35.63 -31.53
C PHE A 14 0.77 -36.88 -32.44
N GLU A 15 1.95 -37.42 -32.76
CA GLU A 15 2.04 -38.62 -33.59
C GLU A 15 1.49 -39.85 -32.87
N GLU A 16 1.83 -40.04 -31.58
CA GLU A 16 1.24 -41.09 -30.74
C GLU A 16 -0.29 -40.95 -30.64
N LEU A 17 -0.79 -39.73 -30.41
CA LEU A 17 -2.21 -39.44 -30.30
C LEU A 17 -2.96 -39.80 -31.60
N ARG A 18 -2.46 -39.37 -32.76
CA ARG A 18 -3.08 -39.63 -34.05
C ARG A 18 -3.02 -41.11 -34.43
N ARG A 19 -1.85 -41.75 -34.32
CA ARG A 19 -1.70 -43.19 -34.62
C ARG A 19 -2.47 -44.10 -33.67
N GLY A 20 -2.64 -43.68 -32.41
CA GLY A 20 -3.33 -44.47 -31.38
C GLY A 20 -4.85 -44.49 -31.48
N GLY A 21 -5.45 -43.66 -32.35
CA GLY A 21 -6.90 -43.53 -32.51
C GLY A 21 -7.58 -42.78 -31.37
N TYR A 22 -6.88 -41.82 -30.77
CA TYR A 22 -7.39 -41.00 -29.67
C TYR A 22 -8.26 -39.83 -30.18
N VAL A 23 -9.15 -39.32 -29.33
CA VAL A 23 -9.88 -38.06 -29.59
C VAL A 23 -8.86 -36.92 -29.69
N TYR A 24 -8.96 -36.12 -30.75
CA TYR A 24 -8.20 -34.89 -30.96
C TYR A 24 -9.18 -33.77 -31.27
N VAL A 25 -9.13 -32.68 -30.50
CA VAL A 25 -9.87 -31.45 -30.81
C VAL A 25 -9.05 -30.64 -31.80
N ASP A 26 -9.61 -30.37 -32.97
CA ASP A 26 -8.86 -29.78 -34.08
C ASP A 26 -8.61 -28.28 -33.91
N LYS A 27 -7.35 -27.91 -33.65
CA LYS A 27 -6.88 -26.52 -33.55
C LYS A 27 -6.19 -26.02 -34.83
N THR A 28 -6.18 -26.82 -35.89
CA THR A 28 -5.24 -26.61 -37.00
C THR A 28 -5.55 -25.40 -37.87
N GLU A 29 -6.79 -24.88 -37.90
CA GLU A 29 -7.10 -23.56 -38.49
C GLU A 29 -6.35 -22.42 -37.77
N GLN A 30 -6.40 -22.40 -36.43
CA GLN A 30 -5.74 -21.36 -35.64
C GLN A 30 -4.21 -21.46 -35.75
N ILE A 31 -3.70 -22.69 -35.82
CA ILE A 31 -2.27 -22.97 -36.06
C ILE A 31 -1.86 -22.51 -37.47
N HIS A 32 -2.66 -22.79 -38.51
CA HIS A 32 -2.38 -22.34 -39.87
C HIS A 32 -2.27 -20.81 -39.94
N ARG A 33 -3.21 -20.10 -39.27
CA ARG A 33 -3.16 -18.63 -39.15
C ARG A 33 -1.92 -18.14 -38.39
N LEU A 34 -1.42 -18.90 -37.40
CA LEU A 34 -0.22 -18.55 -36.64
C LEU A 34 1.05 -18.68 -37.48
N ILE A 35 1.24 -19.81 -38.17
CA ILE A 35 2.45 -20.11 -38.95
C ILE A 35 2.57 -19.28 -40.23
N THR A 36 1.45 -18.78 -40.77
CA THR A 36 1.41 -17.94 -41.98
C THR A 36 1.56 -16.42 -41.73
N THR A 37 1.36 -15.94 -40.50
CA THR A 37 1.29 -14.48 -40.22
C THR A 37 2.51 -13.87 -39.55
N GLY A 38 3.48 -14.66 -39.07
CA GLY A 38 4.64 -14.12 -38.37
C GLY A 38 5.65 -15.16 -37.91
N VAL A 39 6.86 -14.69 -37.58
CA VAL A 39 8.01 -15.55 -37.28
C VAL A 39 8.13 -15.90 -35.80
N ALA A 40 7.95 -14.96 -34.87
CA ALA A 40 8.22 -15.17 -33.45
C ALA A 40 7.00 -14.94 -32.57
N TRP A 41 6.65 -15.95 -31.78
CA TRP A 41 5.41 -16.02 -31.01
C TRP A 41 5.63 -16.51 -29.58
N PHE A 42 4.79 -16.03 -28.67
CA PHE A 42 4.80 -16.38 -27.26
C PHE A 42 3.37 -16.63 -26.75
N LEU A 43 3.15 -17.75 -26.06
CA LEU A 43 1.86 -18.11 -25.47
C LEU A 43 2.03 -18.52 -24.01
N SER A 44 1.45 -17.76 -23.08
CA SER A 44 1.33 -18.16 -21.68
C SER A 44 -0.07 -18.72 -21.40
N ARG A 45 -0.16 -19.93 -20.83
CA ARG A 45 -1.43 -20.58 -20.46
C ARG A 45 -1.22 -21.43 -19.21
N PRO A 46 -2.24 -21.64 -18.36
CA PRO A 46 -2.10 -22.47 -17.16
C PRO A 46 -1.61 -23.91 -17.43
N ARG A 47 -1.24 -24.64 -16.37
CA ARG A 47 -0.85 -26.05 -16.47
C ARG A 47 -1.98 -26.91 -17.03
N ARG A 48 -1.63 -28.01 -17.71
CA ARG A 48 -2.57 -29.00 -18.28
C ARG A 48 -3.54 -28.51 -19.38
N PHE A 49 -3.30 -27.34 -19.97
CA PHE A 49 -4.13 -26.82 -21.09
C PHE A 49 -3.84 -27.44 -22.48
N GLY A 50 -2.82 -28.29 -22.63
CA GLY A 50 -2.43 -28.86 -23.92
C GLY A 50 -1.31 -28.13 -24.66
N LYS A 51 -0.53 -27.28 -23.97
CA LYS A 51 0.63 -26.56 -24.55
C LYS A 51 1.64 -27.49 -25.24
N SER A 52 2.05 -28.57 -24.58
CA SER A 52 3.01 -29.54 -25.12
C SER A 52 2.46 -30.29 -26.34
N LEU A 53 1.16 -30.58 -26.37
CA LEU A 53 0.49 -31.14 -27.54
C LEU A 53 0.46 -30.15 -28.71
N LEU A 54 0.26 -28.85 -28.46
CA LEU A 54 0.41 -27.80 -29.47
C LEU A 54 1.85 -27.73 -30.01
N ILE A 55 2.87 -27.87 -29.15
CA ILE A 55 4.29 -27.93 -29.56
C ILE A 55 4.57 -29.15 -30.45
N SER A 56 4.12 -30.36 -30.06
CA SER A 56 4.28 -31.56 -30.90
C SER A 56 3.50 -31.45 -32.22
N THR A 57 2.30 -30.85 -32.20
CA THR A 57 1.51 -30.56 -33.42
C THR A 57 2.28 -29.61 -34.36
N LEU A 58 2.83 -28.51 -33.85
CA LEU A 58 3.68 -27.58 -34.62
C LEU A 58 4.92 -28.29 -35.20
N ALA A 59 5.59 -29.12 -34.39
CA ALA A 59 6.75 -29.89 -34.83
C ALA A 59 6.40 -30.85 -35.97
N ALA A 60 5.23 -31.51 -35.93
CA ALA A 60 4.76 -32.40 -36.99
C ALA A 60 4.44 -31.63 -38.30
N ILE A 61 3.82 -30.45 -38.20
CA ILE A 61 3.57 -29.56 -39.36
C ILE A 61 4.89 -29.16 -40.03
N PHE A 62 5.86 -28.65 -39.27
CA PHE A 62 7.14 -28.18 -39.83
C PHE A 62 8.08 -29.33 -40.26
N ARG A 63 7.88 -30.55 -39.77
CA ARG A 63 8.52 -31.77 -40.30
C ARG A 63 7.84 -32.31 -41.58
N GLY A 64 6.78 -31.65 -42.08
CA GLY A 64 6.05 -32.04 -43.30
C GLY A 64 5.23 -33.32 -43.16
N ARG A 65 4.83 -33.70 -41.95
CA ARG A 65 4.15 -34.96 -41.63
C ARG A 65 2.64 -34.93 -41.94
N ARG A 66 2.30 -34.65 -43.20
CA ARG A 66 0.90 -34.57 -43.69
C ARG A 66 0.08 -35.82 -43.35
N ASP A 67 0.72 -36.99 -43.29
CA ASP A 67 0.11 -38.27 -42.92
C ASP A 67 -0.58 -38.27 -41.54
N LEU A 68 -0.16 -37.41 -40.61
CA LEU A 68 -0.77 -37.32 -39.28
C LEU A 68 -2.03 -36.44 -39.23
N PHE A 69 -2.26 -35.63 -40.26
CA PHE A 69 -3.31 -34.61 -40.30
C PHE A 69 -4.55 -35.02 -41.11
N GLU A 70 -4.62 -36.27 -41.57
CA GLU A 70 -5.77 -36.80 -42.30
C GLU A 70 -7.10 -36.51 -41.57
N GLY A 71 -8.03 -35.84 -42.25
CA GLY A 71 -9.32 -35.44 -41.70
C GLY A 71 -9.30 -34.25 -40.72
N LEU A 72 -8.18 -33.51 -40.62
CA LEU A 72 -8.08 -32.24 -39.91
C LEU A 72 -8.12 -31.06 -40.90
N TRP A 73 -8.58 -29.89 -40.44
CA TRP A 73 -8.81 -28.69 -41.25
C TRP A 73 -7.62 -28.32 -42.15
N ILE A 74 -6.39 -28.33 -41.60
CA ILE A 74 -5.17 -27.93 -42.33
C ILE A 74 -4.82 -28.86 -43.49
N GLU A 75 -5.27 -30.11 -43.49
CA GLU A 75 -5.06 -31.06 -44.59
C GLU A 75 -5.80 -30.63 -45.88
N SER A 76 -6.93 -29.94 -45.69
CA SER A 76 -7.80 -29.39 -46.74
C SER A 76 -7.51 -27.93 -47.09
N SER A 77 -6.57 -27.28 -46.38
CA SER A 77 -6.17 -25.89 -46.59
C SER A 77 -5.15 -25.72 -47.71
N ASP A 78 -4.77 -24.47 -47.98
CA ASP A 78 -3.73 -24.05 -48.92
C ASP A 78 -2.29 -24.24 -48.41
N TYR A 79 -2.07 -25.06 -47.37
CA TYR A 79 -0.75 -25.30 -46.80
C TYR A 79 0.09 -26.29 -47.63
N ASP A 80 1.24 -25.83 -48.15
CA ASP A 80 2.12 -26.58 -49.07
C ASP A 80 3.00 -27.68 -48.42
N TRP A 81 2.89 -27.90 -47.11
CA TRP A 81 3.72 -28.87 -46.34
C TRP A 81 5.25 -28.75 -46.50
N PRO A 82 5.84 -27.54 -46.45
CA PRO A 82 7.30 -27.37 -46.45
C PRO A 82 7.97 -28.06 -45.25
N VAL A 83 9.13 -28.67 -45.51
CA VAL A 83 9.95 -29.34 -44.49
C VAL A 83 11.06 -28.42 -43.99
N TYR A 84 11.12 -28.21 -42.69
CA TYR A 84 12.16 -27.42 -42.01
C TYR A 84 12.89 -28.25 -40.94
N PRO A 85 14.16 -27.94 -40.64
CA PRO A 85 14.81 -28.47 -39.45
C PRO A 85 14.20 -27.85 -38.18
N VAL A 86 13.79 -28.68 -37.23
CA VAL A 86 13.07 -28.28 -36.00
C VAL A 86 13.96 -28.52 -34.78
N ILE A 87 14.39 -27.45 -34.13
CA ILE A 87 15.02 -27.49 -32.81
C ILE A 87 13.89 -27.46 -31.76
N HIS A 88 13.63 -28.58 -31.10
CA HIS A 88 12.73 -28.65 -29.96
C HIS A 88 13.54 -28.61 -28.65
N ILE A 89 13.19 -27.69 -27.76
CA ILE A 89 13.79 -27.56 -26.43
C ILE A 89 12.66 -27.75 -25.41
N ASP A 90 12.79 -28.76 -24.57
CA ASP A 90 11.84 -29.05 -23.51
C ASP A 90 12.51 -28.81 -22.16
N MET A 91 12.20 -27.67 -21.54
CA MET A 91 12.70 -27.37 -20.20
C MET A 91 12.08 -28.27 -19.12
N SER A 92 11.07 -29.09 -19.47
CA SER A 92 10.38 -29.94 -18.51
C SER A 92 11.21 -31.12 -18.00
N LEU A 93 12.19 -31.56 -18.80
CA LEU A 93 12.95 -32.80 -18.65
C LEU A 93 13.90 -32.84 -17.44
N ALA A 94 14.21 -31.70 -16.84
CA ALA A 94 15.12 -31.60 -15.69
C ALA A 94 14.57 -30.69 -14.58
N THR A 95 15.14 -30.82 -13.39
CA THR A 95 15.00 -29.83 -12.31
C THR A 95 16.35 -29.16 -12.14
N PHE A 96 16.42 -27.85 -12.36
CA PHE A 96 17.67 -27.10 -12.45
C PHE A 96 18.07 -26.51 -11.10
N GLN A 97 18.85 -27.24 -10.29
CA GLN A 97 19.29 -26.74 -8.98
C GLN A 97 20.39 -25.68 -9.07
N THR A 98 21.06 -25.55 -10.20
CA THR A 98 22.10 -24.53 -10.45
C THR A 98 21.99 -23.93 -11.86
N PRO A 99 22.49 -22.69 -12.08
CA PRO A 99 22.66 -22.12 -13.42
C PRO A 99 23.51 -23.02 -14.34
N GLU A 100 24.45 -23.78 -13.79
CA GLU A 100 25.35 -24.70 -14.48
C GLU A 100 24.64 -25.98 -14.94
N GLU A 101 23.69 -26.51 -14.16
CA GLU A 101 22.80 -27.60 -14.59
C GLU A 101 21.93 -27.17 -15.78
N LEU A 102 21.35 -25.95 -15.73
CA LEU A 102 20.58 -25.39 -16.85
C LEU A 102 21.44 -25.27 -18.13
N GLN A 103 22.67 -24.77 -18.02
CA GLN A 103 23.58 -24.71 -19.17
C GLN A 103 23.92 -26.11 -19.70
N SER A 104 24.18 -27.07 -18.81
CA SER A 104 24.56 -28.44 -19.18
C SER A 104 23.42 -29.17 -19.90
N GLU A 105 22.19 -29.04 -19.40
CA GLU A 105 21.00 -29.66 -19.98
C GLU A 105 20.63 -29.03 -21.33
N LEU A 106 20.69 -27.69 -21.46
CA LEU A 106 20.49 -27.03 -22.75
C LEU A 106 21.55 -27.47 -23.77
N VAL A 107 22.82 -27.59 -23.37
CA VAL A 107 23.88 -28.13 -24.23
C VAL A 107 23.61 -29.58 -24.62
N ARG A 108 23.03 -30.41 -23.73
CA ARG A 108 22.64 -31.80 -24.04
C ARG A 108 21.55 -31.84 -25.12
N GLN A 109 20.46 -31.10 -24.94
CA GLN A 109 19.35 -31.06 -25.91
C GLN A 109 19.79 -30.52 -27.28
N LEU A 110 20.66 -29.49 -27.30
CA LEU A 110 21.23 -28.97 -28.56
C LEU A 110 22.16 -29.98 -29.24
N LYS A 111 22.93 -30.78 -28.48
CA LYS A 111 23.75 -31.88 -29.05
C LYS A 111 22.88 -32.95 -29.69
N GLU A 112 21.80 -33.35 -29.02
CA GLU A 112 20.84 -34.33 -29.54
C GLU A 112 20.14 -33.81 -30.81
N SER A 113 19.71 -32.54 -30.83
CA SER A 113 19.13 -31.91 -32.02
C SER A 113 20.15 -31.81 -33.18
N ALA A 114 21.42 -31.51 -32.89
CA ALA A 114 22.48 -31.52 -33.91
C ALA A 114 22.66 -32.91 -34.55
N ILE A 115 22.65 -33.96 -33.72
CA ILE A 115 22.75 -35.36 -34.15
C ILE A 115 21.53 -35.78 -34.97
N GLU A 116 20.30 -35.49 -34.51
CA GLU A 116 19.04 -35.74 -35.23
C GLU A 116 19.08 -35.13 -36.64
N HIS A 117 19.66 -33.94 -36.77
CA HIS A 117 19.75 -33.23 -38.04
C HIS A 117 20.98 -33.57 -38.89
N GLY A 118 21.91 -34.41 -38.43
CA GLY A 118 23.15 -34.73 -39.16
C GLY A 118 24.09 -33.53 -39.34
N VAL A 119 24.10 -32.62 -38.37
CA VAL A 119 25.01 -31.48 -38.33
C VAL A 119 26.05 -31.64 -37.23
N ASP A 120 27.21 -31.04 -37.45
CA ASP A 120 28.32 -31.07 -36.50
C ASP A 120 27.97 -30.22 -35.26
N PRO A 121 27.87 -30.80 -34.05
CA PRO A 121 27.52 -30.07 -32.83
C PRO A 121 28.62 -29.10 -32.38
N GLY A 122 29.87 -29.31 -32.78
CA GLY A 122 31.04 -28.61 -32.25
C GLY A 122 31.31 -28.87 -30.76
N GLU A 123 32.41 -28.31 -30.26
CA GLU A 123 32.82 -28.41 -28.86
C GLU A 123 32.41 -27.15 -28.08
N PHE A 124 31.22 -27.20 -27.47
CA PHE A 124 30.69 -26.11 -26.64
C PHE A 124 30.37 -26.58 -25.22
N ASN A 125 30.65 -25.70 -24.26
CA ASN A 125 30.35 -25.83 -22.83
C ASN A 125 29.29 -24.83 -22.34
N ARG A 126 28.74 -23.98 -23.23
CA ARG A 126 27.66 -23.02 -22.95
C ARG A 126 26.60 -23.13 -24.02
N ALA A 127 25.34 -22.99 -23.61
CA ALA A 127 24.18 -23.20 -24.46
C ALA A 127 24.02 -22.13 -25.55
N ALA A 128 24.25 -20.85 -25.23
CA ALA A 128 24.06 -19.75 -26.17
C ALA A 128 25.00 -19.83 -27.41
N PRO A 129 26.35 -19.99 -27.26
CA PRO A 129 27.22 -20.21 -28.41
C PRO A 129 26.87 -21.47 -29.22
N MET A 130 26.39 -22.52 -28.54
CA MET A 130 26.00 -23.75 -29.22
C MET A 130 24.73 -23.58 -30.06
N LEU A 131 23.73 -22.85 -29.56
CA LEU A 131 22.51 -22.53 -30.30
C LEU A 131 22.82 -21.67 -31.53
N ASP A 132 23.74 -20.71 -31.39
CA ASP A 132 24.20 -19.84 -32.50
C ASP A 132 24.86 -20.64 -33.62
N HIS A 133 25.73 -21.59 -33.25
CA HIS A 133 26.38 -22.54 -34.16
C HIS A 133 25.36 -23.47 -34.82
N LEU A 134 24.49 -24.11 -34.03
CA LEU A 134 23.48 -25.04 -34.54
C LEU A 134 22.57 -24.39 -35.58
N ILE A 135 22.01 -23.20 -35.29
CA ILE A 135 21.14 -22.48 -36.24
C ILE A 135 21.89 -22.12 -37.52
N ARG A 136 23.17 -21.71 -37.45
CA ARG A 136 23.99 -21.44 -38.65
C ARG A 136 24.21 -22.71 -39.48
N ARG A 137 24.57 -23.82 -38.84
CA ARG A 137 24.81 -25.11 -39.53
C ARG A 137 23.55 -25.67 -40.19
N LEU A 138 22.39 -25.49 -39.57
CA LEU A 138 21.11 -25.83 -40.16
C LEU A 138 20.79 -24.91 -41.36
N ALA A 139 20.96 -23.60 -41.21
CA ALA A 139 20.79 -22.65 -42.31
C ALA A 139 21.70 -22.95 -43.52
N GLU A 140 22.96 -23.32 -43.28
CA GLU A 140 23.94 -23.72 -44.30
C GLU A 140 23.53 -25.00 -45.05
N LYS A 141 23.07 -26.05 -44.34
CA LYS A 141 22.83 -27.38 -44.94
C LYS A 141 21.39 -27.71 -45.32
N LYS A 142 20.41 -27.13 -44.62
CA LYS A 142 18.98 -27.49 -44.67
C LYS A 142 18.05 -26.28 -44.80
N GLY A 143 18.57 -25.06 -44.81
CA GLY A 143 17.77 -23.83 -44.81
C GLY A 143 17.28 -23.43 -43.42
N LYS A 144 16.37 -22.45 -43.39
CA LYS A 144 15.95 -21.77 -42.15
C LYS A 144 15.39 -22.73 -41.10
N ALA A 145 15.80 -22.58 -39.85
CA ALA A 145 15.39 -23.44 -38.75
C ALA A 145 14.11 -22.96 -38.06
N VAL A 146 13.38 -23.91 -37.48
CA VAL A 146 12.27 -23.67 -36.56
C VAL A 146 12.76 -23.93 -35.13
N VAL A 147 12.39 -23.07 -34.17
CA VAL A 147 12.73 -23.25 -32.75
C VAL A 147 11.45 -23.29 -31.91
N LEU A 148 11.22 -24.40 -31.22
CA LEU A 148 10.07 -24.60 -30.34
C LEU A 148 10.57 -24.80 -28.92
N VAL A 149 10.04 -24.05 -27.95
CA VAL A 149 10.46 -24.09 -26.55
C VAL A 149 9.26 -24.30 -25.64
N ASP A 150 9.22 -25.44 -24.94
CA ASP A 150 8.21 -25.77 -23.92
C ASP A 150 8.74 -25.57 -22.48
N GLU A 151 7.81 -25.32 -21.57
CA GLU A 151 8.01 -24.94 -20.16
C GLU A 151 9.14 -23.90 -19.95
N TYR A 152 9.24 -22.90 -20.83
CA TYR A 152 10.38 -21.96 -20.90
C TYR A 152 10.72 -21.31 -19.54
N ASP A 153 9.71 -21.14 -18.67
CA ASP A 153 9.74 -20.50 -17.35
C ASP A 153 10.11 -21.44 -16.20
N LYS A 154 10.02 -22.76 -16.38
CA LYS A 154 10.31 -23.76 -15.33
C LYS A 154 11.66 -23.55 -14.61
N PRO A 155 12.77 -23.17 -15.28
CA PRO A 155 14.04 -22.97 -14.58
C PRO A 155 13.99 -21.85 -13.53
N ILE A 156 13.24 -20.77 -13.78
CA ILE A 156 13.16 -19.63 -12.85
C ILE A 156 12.05 -19.77 -11.81
N LEU A 157 10.91 -20.38 -12.17
CA LEU A 157 9.72 -20.49 -11.29
C LEU A 157 10.02 -21.12 -9.91
N ASN A 158 10.89 -22.14 -9.88
CA ASN A 158 11.24 -22.83 -8.64
C ASN A 158 12.06 -21.99 -7.65
N TYR A 159 12.66 -20.88 -8.10
CA TYR A 159 13.54 -20.03 -7.28
C TYR A 159 12.98 -18.63 -7.05
N LEU A 160 11.71 -18.36 -7.36
CA LEU A 160 11.11 -17.04 -7.12
C LEU A 160 11.10 -16.60 -5.64
N ALA A 161 11.21 -17.55 -4.70
CA ALA A 161 11.39 -17.26 -3.27
C ALA A 161 12.86 -16.97 -2.87
N ASP A 162 13.81 -17.16 -3.79
CA ASP A 162 15.26 -16.99 -3.66
C ASP A 162 15.74 -16.02 -4.77
N VAL A 163 15.50 -14.73 -4.54
CA VAL A 163 15.68 -13.67 -5.54
C VAL A 163 17.08 -13.66 -6.18
N PRO A 164 18.22 -13.76 -5.45
CA PRO A 164 19.54 -13.81 -6.06
C PRO A 164 19.68 -14.95 -7.09
N LYS A 165 19.20 -16.15 -6.74
CA LYS A 165 19.28 -17.33 -7.61
C LYS A 165 18.34 -17.23 -8.82
N ALA A 166 17.15 -16.67 -8.63
CA ALA A 166 16.24 -16.37 -9.74
C ALA A 166 16.87 -15.39 -10.75
N LEU A 167 17.61 -14.37 -10.27
CA LEU A 167 18.32 -13.41 -11.12
C LEU A 167 19.47 -14.04 -11.91
N GLU A 168 20.25 -14.96 -11.32
CA GLU A 168 21.30 -15.69 -12.03
C GLU A 168 20.73 -16.58 -13.15
N ILE A 169 19.67 -17.33 -12.86
CA ILE A 169 18.99 -18.19 -13.84
C ILE A 169 18.35 -17.35 -14.96
N ARG A 170 17.71 -16.23 -14.60
CA ARG A 170 17.16 -15.23 -15.55
C ARG A 170 18.23 -14.76 -16.53
N ASP A 171 19.42 -14.42 -16.04
CA ASP A 171 20.50 -13.91 -16.87
C ASP A 171 21.06 -14.99 -17.82
N ARG A 172 21.18 -16.25 -17.37
CA ARG A 172 21.51 -17.38 -18.26
C ARG A 172 20.47 -17.64 -19.35
N LEU A 173 19.19 -17.47 -19.02
CA LEU A 173 18.11 -17.56 -20.00
C LEU A 173 18.16 -16.38 -20.99
N ARG A 174 18.44 -15.15 -20.53
CA ARG A 174 18.58 -13.96 -21.40
C ARG A 174 19.67 -14.20 -22.44
N ASP A 175 20.87 -14.58 -21.99
CA ASP A 175 22.01 -14.89 -22.86
C ASP A 175 21.66 -15.94 -23.93
N PHE A 176 20.84 -16.94 -23.58
CA PHE A 176 20.36 -17.99 -24.47
C PHE A 176 19.37 -17.47 -25.54
N TYR A 177 18.35 -16.71 -25.13
CA TYR A 177 17.31 -16.25 -26.05
C TYR A 177 17.75 -15.07 -26.93
N THR A 178 18.73 -14.25 -26.51
CA THR A 178 19.35 -13.20 -27.34
C THR A 178 19.91 -13.77 -28.67
N ILE A 179 20.33 -15.04 -28.69
CA ILE A 179 20.76 -15.71 -29.93
C ILE A 179 19.67 -15.77 -30.99
N LEU A 180 18.40 -15.98 -30.60
CA LEU A 180 17.28 -16.05 -31.53
C LEU A 180 17.08 -14.72 -32.28
N LYS A 181 17.34 -13.59 -31.62
CA LYS A 181 17.37 -12.26 -32.26
C LYS A 181 18.52 -12.17 -33.27
N GLY A 182 19.74 -12.51 -32.87
CA GLY A 182 20.93 -12.47 -33.73
C GLY A 182 20.80 -13.38 -34.97
N GLN A 183 20.05 -14.47 -34.84
CA GLN A 183 19.82 -15.47 -35.87
C GLN A 183 18.53 -15.25 -36.68
N GLY A 184 17.80 -14.14 -36.51
CA GLY A 184 16.47 -13.93 -37.13
C GLY A 184 16.41 -14.16 -38.65
N LYS A 185 17.49 -13.90 -39.40
CA LYS A 185 17.58 -14.20 -40.85
C LYS A 185 17.60 -15.69 -41.19
N ASN A 186 18.08 -16.52 -40.26
CA ASN A 186 18.26 -17.97 -40.34
C ASN A 186 17.10 -18.75 -39.70
N LEU A 187 16.11 -18.06 -39.16
CA LEU A 187 14.92 -18.64 -38.52
C LEU A 187 13.70 -18.51 -39.44
N HIS A 188 12.91 -19.57 -39.52
CA HIS A 188 11.61 -19.59 -40.20
C HIS A 188 10.48 -19.29 -39.21
N PHE A 189 10.50 -19.96 -38.05
CA PHE A 189 9.48 -19.83 -37.02
C PHE A 189 10.08 -20.06 -35.62
N VAL A 190 9.56 -19.37 -34.62
CA VAL A 190 9.97 -19.42 -33.22
C VAL A 190 8.72 -19.38 -32.35
N PHE A 191 8.55 -20.36 -31.46
CA PHE A 191 7.41 -20.40 -30.54
C PHE A 191 7.86 -20.77 -29.14
N LEU A 192 7.50 -19.96 -28.14
CA LEU A 192 7.81 -20.17 -26.74
C LEU A 192 6.52 -20.28 -25.94
N THR A 193 6.44 -21.27 -25.04
CA THR A 193 5.23 -21.55 -24.27
C THR A 193 5.52 -21.93 -22.83
N GLY A 194 4.67 -21.49 -21.90
CA GLY A 194 4.89 -21.58 -20.45
C GLY A 194 3.62 -21.35 -19.65
N VAL A 195 3.76 -21.21 -18.33
CA VAL A 195 2.64 -20.95 -17.39
C VAL A 195 2.53 -19.49 -16.93
N SER A 196 3.49 -18.66 -17.30
CA SER A 196 3.62 -17.30 -16.77
C SER A 196 4.21 -16.32 -17.79
N ARG A 197 4.46 -15.05 -17.40
CA ARG A 197 5.01 -13.98 -18.26
C ARG A 197 6.31 -13.34 -17.74
N PHE A 198 6.83 -13.75 -16.56
CA PHE A 198 7.99 -13.12 -15.86
C PHE A 198 9.19 -12.80 -16.77
N SER A 199 9.47 -13.67 -17.74
CA SER A 199 10.59 -13.53 -18.66
C SER A 199 10.42 -12.42 -19.69
N LYS A 200 9.20 -12.02 -20.06
CA LYS A 200 9.06 -11.15 -21.23
C LYS A 200 9.64 -9.75 -21.00
N VAL A 201 9.54 -9.26 -19.77
CA VAL A 201 10.02 -7.91 -19.41
C VAL A 201 11.54 -7.90 -19.15
N SER A 202 12.16 -9.02 -18.77
CA SER A 202 13.58 -9.05 -18.31
C SER A 202 14.51 -9.99 -19.08
N VAL A 203 13.99 -11.07 -19.68
CA VAL A 203 14.72 -12.09 -20.46
C VAL A 203 14.53 -11.89 -21.96
N PHE A 204 13.33 -11.48 -22.38
CA PHE A 204 13.01 -11.14 -23.79
C PHE A 204 13.03 -9.63 -24.06
N SER A 205 13.54 -8.81 -23.14
CA SER A 205 13.65 -7.35 -23.29
C SER A 205 14.45 -6.92 -24.53
N GLU A 206 15.37 -7.76 -24.98
CA GLU A 206 16.12 -7.54 -26.22
C GLU A 206 15.36 -8.01 -27.49
N MET A 207 14.33 -8.86 -27.36
CA MET A 207 13.58 -9.47 -28.46
C MET A 207 12.33 -8.66 -28.85
N ASN A 208 12.53 -7.45 -29.38
CA ASN A 208 11.46 -6.52 -29.78
C ASN A 208 10.42 -7.08 -30.78
N HIS A 209 10.64 -8.25 -31.39
CA HIS A 209 9.78 -8.86 -32.41
C HIS A 209 8.96 -10.07 -31.89
N LEU A 210 9.01 -10.36 -30.57
CA LEU A 210 8.28 -11.49 -29.98
C LEU A 210 6.81 -11.14 -29.74
N ASN A 211 5.91 -11.66 -30.57
CA ASN A 211 4.47 -11.42 -30.47
C ASN A 211 3.87 -12.24 -29.32
N ASP A 212 3.41 -11.58 -28.27
CA ASP A 212 2.70 -12.23 -27.16
C ASP A 212 1.21 -12.34 -27.52
N ILE A 213 0.73 -13.57 -27.69
CA ILE A 213 -0.65 -13.90 -28.05
C ILE A 213 -1.48 -14.32 -26.83
N THR A 214 -0.93 -14.22 -25.62
CA THR A 214 -1.57 -14.64 -24.37
C THR A 214 -2.97 -14.03 -24.21
N TYR A 215 -3.09 -12.71 -24.35
CA TYR A 215 -4.36 -12.00 -24.17
C TYR A 215 -5.06 -11.60 -25.48
N VAL A 216 -4.65 -12.17 -26.61
CA VAL A 216 -5.18 -11.78 -27.92
C VAL A 216 -6.42 -12.62 -28.25
N ARG A 217 -7.60 -11.98 -28.35
CA ARG A 217 -8.92 -12.60 -28.57
C ARG A 217 -8.92 -13.78 -29.56
N LYS A 218 -8.32 -13.59 -30.74
CA LYS A 218 -8.27 -14.59 -31.84
C LYS A 218 -7.46 -15.86 -31.54
N TYR A 219 -6.73 -15.90 -30.42
CA TYR A 219 -5.99 -17.07 -29.94
C TYR A 219 -6.44 -17.49 -28.51
N GLY A 220 -7.61 -17.00 -28.06
CA GLY A 220 -8.19 -17.34 -26.76
C GLY A 220 -8.40 -18.85 -26.60
N SER A 221 -8.93 -19.51 -27.65
CA SER A 221 -9.22 -20.95 -27.68
C SER A 221 -8.18 -21.81 -28.41
N LEU A 222 -6.97 -21.28 -28.68
CA LEU A 222 -5.88 -22.04 -29.32
C LEU A 222 -5.47 -23.28 -28.50
N VAL A 223 -5.71 -23.25 -27.19
CA VAL A 223 -5.63 -24.38 -26.27
C VAL A 223 -6.84 -24.33 -25.32
N GLY A 224 -7.17 -25.45 -24.67
CA GLY A 224 -8.48 -25.63 -24.03
C GLY A 224 -9.55 -26.08 -25.03
N TYR A 225 -10.73 -26.46 -24.53
CA TYR A 225 -11.89 -26.80 -25.36
C TYR A 225 -12.96 -25.71 -25.23
N THR A 226 -13.56 -25.29 -26.33
CA THR A 226 -14.77 -24.46 -26.36
C THR A 226 -16.01 -25.29 -25.99
N GLN A 227 -17.17 -24.66 -25.82
CA GLN A 227 -18.42 -25.39 -25.66
C GLN A 227 -18.71 -26.27 -26.88
N THR A 228 -18.54 -25.70 -28.08
CA THR A 228 -18.81 -26.39 -29.35
C THR A 228 -17.91 -27.61 -29.55
N GLU A 229 -16.60 -27.47 -29.31
CA GLU A 229 -15.63 -28.57 -29.44
C GLU A 229 -15.89 -29.69 -28.41
N LEU A 230 -16.27 -29.33 -27.18
CA LEU A 230 -16.63 -30.33 -26.17
C LEU A 230 -17.85 -31.16 -26.63
N GLU A 231 -18.88 -30.49 -27.14
CA GLU A 231 -20.09 -31.14 -27.63
C GLU A 231 -19.83 -31.98 -28.89
N SER A 232 -19.03 -31.50 -29.86
CA SER A 232 -18.77 -32.21 -31.11
C SER A 232 -17.80 -33.38 -30.96
N ASP A 233 -16.63 -33.15 -30.37
CA ASP A 233 -15.53 -34.13 -30.37
C ASP A 233 -15.69 -35.21 -29.30
N PHE A 234 -16.52 -34.96 -28.28
CA PHE A 234 -16.84 -35.90 -27.20
C PHE A 234 -18.31 -36.35 -27.19
N THR A 235 -19.07 -36.16 -28.29
CA THR A 235 -20.50 -36.55 -28.41
C THR A 235 -20.77 -37.94 -27.82
N ASP A 236 -20.03 -38.96 -28.26
CA ASP A 236 -20.24 -40.36 -27.83
C ASP A 236 -19.98 -40.56 -26.32
N HIS A 237 -18.97 -39.87 -25.78
CA HIS A 237 -18.63 -39.91 -24.35
C HIS A 237 -19.68 -39.19 -23.50
N LEU A 238 -20.19 -38.06 -23.98
CA LEU A 238 -21.27 -37.30 -23.35
C LEU A 238 -22.57 -38.13 -23.30
N LEU A 239 -22.99 -38.71 -24.42
CA LEU A 239 -24.18 -39.57 -24.49
C LEU A 239 -24.06 -40.82 -23.61
N ALA A 240 -22.92 -41.52 -23.68
CA ALA A 240 -22.68 -42.70 -22.85
C ALA A 240 -22.60 -42.37 -21.34
N THR A 241 -22.21 -41.15 -20.97
CA THR A 241 -22.16 -40.71 -19.58
C THR A 241 -23.54 -40.26 -19.09
N ALA A 242 -24.30 -39.50 -19.89
CA ALA A 242 -25.68 -39.09 -19.57
C ALA A 242 -26.61 -40.30 -19.40
N GLN A 243 -26.51 -41.29 -20.29
CA GLN A 243 -27.27 -42.54 -20.21
C GLN A 243 -26.95 -43.36 -18.94
N GLN A 244 -25.71 -43.29 -18.44
CA GLN A 244 -25.30 -44.05 -17.25
C GLN A 244 -25.53 -43.30 -15.93
N GLU A 245 -25.47 -41.96 -15.92
CA GLU A 245 -25.87 -41.14 -14.77
C GLU A 245 -27.41 -41.01 -14.64
N ASP A 246 -28.19 -41.46 -15.64
CA ASP A 246 -29.66 -41.35 -15.74
C ASP A 246 -30.15 -39.88 -15.65
N ILE A 247 -29.43 -38.97 -16.32
CA ILE A 247 -29.75 -37.53 -16.38
C ILE A 247 -29.84 -37.02 -17.83
N PRO A 248 -30.62 -35.96 -18.09
CA PRO A 248 -30.64 -35.31 -19.40
C PRO A 248 -29.25 -34.79 -19.79
N LEU A 249 -28.88 -34.90 -21.07
CA LEU A 249 -27.61 -34.39 -21.61
C LEU A 249 -27.41 -32.89 -21.30
N SER A 250 -28.48 -32.09 -21.31
CA SER A 250 -28.43 -30.66 -20.94
C SER A 250 -28.04 -30.43 -19.48
N GLU A 251 -28.48 -31.30 -18.56
CA GLU A 251 -28.09 -31.24 -17.15
C GLU A 251 -26.63 -31.65 -16.98
N LEU A 252 -26.20 -32.71 -17.67
CA LEU A 252 -24.81 -33.14 -17.70
C LEU A 252 -23.88 -32.02 -18.21
N LEU A 253 -24.25 -31.36 -19.31
CA LEU A 253 -23.47 -30.26 -19.87
C LEU A 253 -23.33 -29.09 -18.90
N GLU A 254 -24.40 -28.67 -18.21
CA GLU A 254 -24.32 -27.61 -17.19
C GLU A 254 -23.51 -28.03 -15.94
N LYS A 255 -23.57 -29.32 -15.54
CA LYS A 255 -22.67 -29.88 -14.51
C LYS A 255 -21.20 -29.80 -14.95
N ILE A 256 -20.86 -30.27 -16.14
CA ILE A 256 -19.49 -30.20 -16.69
C ILE A 256 -19.02 -28.74 -16.84
N ARG A 257 -19.91 -27.85 -17.30
CA ARG A 257 -19.65 -26.41 -17.43
C ARG A 257 -19.29 -25.76 -16.11
N SER A 258 -20.13 -25.91 -15.09
CA SER A 258 -19.92 -25.30 -13.77
C SER A 258 -18.68 -25.82 -13.02
N TRP A 259 -18.24 -27.05 -13.34
CA TRP A 259 -17.04 -27.64 -12.75
C TRP A 259 -15.76 -27.30 -13.51
N TYR A 260 -15.77 -27.30 -14.84
CA TYR A 260 -14.53 -27.35 -15.65
C TYR A 260 -14.40 -26.25 -16.72
N ASN A 261 -15.47 -25.50 -17.05
CA ASN A 261 -15.42 -24.31 -17.93
C ASN A 261 -15.28 -23.02 -17.13
N GLY A 262 -14.78 -21.98 -17.76
CA GLY A 262 -14.82 -20.60 -17.24
C GLY A 262 -13.54 -19.81 -17.49
N TYR A 263 -12.45 -20.50 -17.85
CA TYR A 263 -11.18 -19.85 -18.15
C TYR A 263 -11.30 -18.96 -19.38
N ARG A 264 -11.07 -17.66 -19.21
CA ARG A 264 -11.14 -16.66 -20.28
C ARG A 264 -9.83 -15.88 -20.35
N PHE A 265 -9.25 -15.83 -21.55
CA PHE A 265 -7.97 -15.18 -21.82
C PHE A 265 -8.11 -13.85 -22.57
N HIS A 266 -9.30 -13.31 -22.72
CA HIS A 266 -9.57 -11.96 -23.24
C HIS A 266 -11.02 -11.61 -22.90
N PRO A 267 -11.38 -10.38 -22.47
CA PRO A 267 -12.71 -10.09 -21.91
C PRO A 267 -13.90 -10.54 -22.78
N THR A 268 -13.77 -10.43 -24.10
CA THR A 268 -14.80 -10.81 -25.10
C THR A 268 -14.49 -12.11 -25.88
N ALA A 269 -13.57 -12.95 -25.39
CA ALA A 269 -13.37 -14.30 -25.90
C ALA A 269 -14.31 -15.30 -25.23
N GLU A 270 -14.61 -16.40 -25.91
CA GLU A 270 -15.32 -17.53 -25.31
C GLU A 270 -14.50 -18.09 -24.12
N ALA A 271 -15.19 -18.52 -23.07
CA ALA A 271 -14.57 -19.27 -21.99
C ALA A 271 -14.28 -20.70 -22.45
N VAL A 272 -13.13 -21.25 -22.04
CA VAL A 272 -12.72 -22.60 -22.38
C VAL A 272 -12.67 -23.51 -21.16
N TYR A 273 -12.95 -24.79 -21.41
CA TYR A 273 -12.76 -25.91 -20.51
C TYR A 273 -11.28 -26.24 -20.30
N ASN A 274 -10.93 -26.69 -19.10
CA ASN A 274 -9.66 -27.37 -18.89
C ASN A 274 -9.69 -28.78 -19.55
N PRO A 275 -8.80 -29.08 -20.52
CA PRO A 275 -8.79 -30.38 -21.20
C PRO A 275 -8.60 -31.56 -20.26
N PHE A 276 -7.64 -31.45 -19.33
CA PHE A 276 -7.25 -32.55 -18.46
C PHE A 276 -8.35 -32.92 -17.46
N SER A 277 -9.03 -31.92 -16.88
CA SER A 277 -10.19 -32.18 -16.02
C SER A 277 -11.35 -32.83 -16.80
N CYS A 278 -11.60 -32.41 -18.04
CA CYS A 278 -12.64 -33.03 -18.88
C CYS A 278 -12.30 -34.47 -19.26
N LEU A 279 -11.07 -34.74 -19.67
CA LEU A 279 -10.61 -36.09 -20.02
C LEU A 279 -10.67 -37.04 -18.81
N LEU A 280 -10.23 -36.59 -17.64
CA LEU A 280 -10.33 -37.39 -16.41
C LEU A 280 -11.78 -37.55 -15.94
N TYR A 281 -12.64 -36.55 -16.14
CA TYR A 281 -14.08 -36.71 -15.92
C TYR A 281 -14.67 -37.77 -16.86
N PHE A 282 -14.41 -37.75 -18.17
CA PHE A 282 -14.94 -38.77 -19.08
C PHE A 282 -14.42 -40.19 -18.78
N GLN A 283 -13.18 -40.33 -18.30
CA GLN A 283 -12.62 -41.62 -17.88
C GLN A 283 -13.24 -42.15 -16.58
N ASN A 284 -13.34 -41.31 -15.55
CA ASN A 284 -13.69 -41.74 -14.18
C ASN A 284 -15.18 -41.54 -13.85
N ARG A 285 -15.85 -40.64 -14.57
CA ARG A 285 -17.25 -40.20 -14.38
C ARG A 285 -17.52 -39.67 -12.97
N GLU A 286 -16.53 -38.97 -12.44
CA GLU A 286 -16.56 -38.37 -11.10
C GLU A 286 -16.11 -36.91 -11.15
N PHE A 287 -16.90 -36.04 -10.54
CA PHE A 287 -16.56 -34.63 -10.37
C PHE A 287 -15.56 -34.45 -9.21
N LYS A 288 -14.28 -34.27 -9.58
CA LYS A 288 -13.14 -34.12 -8.67
C LYS A 288 -12.23 -32.96 -9.09
N TYR A 289 -11.21 -32.67 -8.27
CA TYR A 289 -10.25 -31.58 -8.46
C TYR A 289 -9.01 -32.00 -9.28
N TRP A 290 -9.27 -32.68 -10.39
CA TRP A 290 -8.29 -33.25 -11.32
C TRP A 290 -7.13 -32.31 -11.69
N TRP A 291 -7.42 -31.03 -11.96
CA TRP A 291 -6.41 -30.03 -12.30
C TRP A 291 -5.54 -29.65 -11.09
N PHE A 292 -6.16 -29.47 -9.93
CA PHE A 292 -5.51 -28.97 -8.72
C PHE A 292 -4.60 -30.01 -8.08
N GLU A 293 -5.09 -31.26 -7.97
CA GLU A 293 -4.40 -32.39 -7.35
C GLU A 293 -3.08 -32.76 -8.05
N THR A 294 -2.92 -32.39 -9.33
CA THR A 294 -1.80 -32.84 -10.18
C THR A 294 -0.74 -31.77 -10.48
N GLY A 295 -0.80 -30.58 -9.87
CA GLY A 295 0.08 -29.48 -10.33
C GLY A 295 0.20 -28.19 -9.52
N THR A 296 -0.30 -28.10 -8.28
CA THR A 296 -0.14 -26.90 -7.43
C THR A 296 1.34 -26.55 -7.21
N PRO A 297 1.86 -25.39 -7.67
CA PRO A 297 3.27 -25.04 -7.48
C PRO A 297 3.55 -24.56 -6.06
N ALA A 298 4.52 -25.20 -5.38
CA ALA A 298 4.93 -24.81 -4.02
C ALA A 298 5.36 -23.32 -3.93
N PHE A 299 6.06 -22.79 -4.94
CA PHE A 299 6.52 -21.40 -4.97
C PHE A 299 5.35 -20.40 -4.86
N LEU A 300 4.22 -20.67 -5.52
CA LEU A 300 3.05 -19.78 -5.52
C LEU A 300 2.45 -19.70 -4.12
N MET A 301 2.41 -20.85 -3.44
CA MET A 301 1.87 -20.97 -2.10
C MET A 301 2.81 -20.37 -1.06
N ASP A 302 4.12 -20.44 -1.24
CA ASP A 302 5.09 -19.70 -0.42
C ASP A 302 4.99 -18.18 -0.61
N ILE A 303 4.71 -17.69 -1.83
CA ILE A 303 4.43 -16.27 -2.07
C ILE A 303 3.14 -15.84 -1.37
N ILE A 304 2.06 -16.62 -1.49
CA ILE A 304 0.78 -16.33 -0.83
C ILE A 304 0.93 -16.35 0.71
N ARG A 305 1.66 -17.33 1.27
CA ARG A 305 1.92 -17.43 2.72
C ARG A 305 2.70 -16.21 3.26
N LYS A 306 3.61 -15.65 2.45
CA LYS A 306 4.43 -14.48 2.80
C LYS A 306 3.74 -13.13 2.49
N SER A 307 2.72 -13.13 1.63
CA SER A 307 2.02 -11.92 1.20
C SER A 307 0.89 -11.54 2.16
N PRO A 308 0.67 -10.24 2.46
CA PRO A 308 -0.42 -9.78 3.32
C PRO A 308 -1.80 -9.75 2.62
N LEU A 309 -2.05 -10.65 1.67
CA LEU A 309 -3.23 -10.63 0.81
C LEU A 309 -4.48 -11.21 1.53
N PRO A 310 -5.57 -10.43 1.71
CA PRO A 310 -6.82 -10.97 2.25
C PRO A 310 -7.50 -11.86 1.21
N VAL A 311 -7.86 -13.08 1.59
CA VAL A 311 -8.44 -14.06 0.64
C VAL A 311 -9.81 -13.64 0.12
N ALA A 312 -10.55 -12.84 0.91
CA ALA A 312 -11.83 -12.26 0.51
C ALA A 312 -11.69 -11.31 -0.70
N ASP A 313 -10.56 -10.59 -0.81
CA ASP A 313 -10.31 -9.62 -1.89
C ASP A 313 -10.04 -10.29 -3.25
N LEU A 314 -9.93 -11.64 -3.32
CA LEU A 314 -9.67 -12.36 -4.57
C LEU A 314 -10.92 -12.59 -5.44
N GLU A 315 -12.10 -12.60 -4.85
CA GLU A 315 -13.36 -12.72 -5.61
C GLU A 315 -13.75 -11.36 -6.18
N GLN A 316 -14.09 -11.30 -7.47
CA GLN A 316 -14.39 -10.06 -8.20
C GLN A 316 -13.29 -8.98 -8.06
N LYS A 317 -12.02 -9.41 -8.03
CA LYS A 317 -10.86 -8.53 -7.89
C LYS A 317 -10.70 -7.64 -9.12
N VAL A 318 -10.89 -6.34 -8.94
CA VAL A 318 -10.60 -5.32 -9.97
C VAL A 318 -9.09 -5.05 -10.02
N VAL A 319 -8.50 -5.07 -11.22
CA VAL A 319 -7.08 -4.76 -11.51
C VAL A 319 -6.96 -3.90 -12.77
N SER A 320 -5.88 -3.12 -12.88
CA SER A 320 -5.59 -2.33 -14.09
C SER A 320 -4.91 -3.18 -15.18
N GLU A 321 -4.79 -2.66 -16.41
CA GLU A 321 -3.92 -3.30 -17.40
C GLU A 321 -2.44 -3.32 -16.96
N SER A 322 -1.99 -2.29 -16.23
CA SER A 322 -0.60 -2.18 -15.78
C SER A 322 -0.22 -3.26 -14.76
N ASP A 323 -1.16 -3.76 -13.95
CA ASP A 323 -0.93 -4.86 -12.99
C ASP A 323 -0.53 -6.18 -13.70
N PHE A 324 -0.97 -6.41 -14.95
CA PHE A 324 -0.53 -7.56 -15.75
C PHE A 324 0.87 -7.40 -16.36
N SER A 325 1.49 -6.21 -16.24
CA SER A 325 2.71 -5.83 -16.95
C SER A 325 3.94 -5.67 -16.07
N SER A 326 3.79 -5.29 -14.80
CA SER A 326 4.90 -5.14 -13.85
C SER A 326 5.19 -6.44 -13.12
N PHE A 327 6.17 -7.22 -13.59
CA PHE A 327 6.51 -8.48 -12.95
C PHE A 327 8.02 -8.78 -12.95
N GLU A 328 8.69 -8.44 -11.84
CA GLU A 328 10.10 -8.74 -11.59
C GLU A 328 10.27 -9.62 -10.32
N PRO A 329 11.28 -10.50 -10.23
CA PRO A 329 11.44 -11.45 -9.11
C PRO A 329 11.56 -10.82 -7.72
N ASP A 330 11.99 -9.55 -7.65
CA ASP A 330 12.13 -8.73 -6.45
C ASP A 330 10.85 -7.95 -6.07
N ARG A 331 9.85 -7.88 -6.96
CA ARG A 331 8.57 -7.19 -6.74
C ARG A 331 7.39 -8.07 -7.16
N LEU A 332 7.13 -9.11 -6.37
CA LEU A 332 6.10 -10.12 -6.63
C LEU A 332 4.72 -9.69 -6.07
N ASP A 333 3.78 -9.37 -6.96
CA ASP A 333 2.35 -9.33 -6.61
C ASP A 333 1.71 -10.72 -6.84
N PRO A 334 1.05 -11.34 -5.85
CA PRO A 334 0.38 -12.62 -6.05
C PRO A 334 -0.84 -12.61 -6.99
N VAL A 335 -1.54 -11.48 -7.21
CA VAL A 335 -2.77 -11.46 -8.03
C VAL A 335 -2.50 -11.78 -9.51
N PRO A 336 -1.54 -11.14 -10.20
CA PRO A 336 -1.17 -11.51 -11.56
C PRO A 336 -0.65 -12.95 -11.66
N LEU A 337 -0.03 -13.50 -10.60
CA LEU A 337 0.42 -14.89 -10.58
C LEU A 337 -0.74 -15.87 -10.50
N LEU A 338 -1.69 -15.62 -9.61
CA LEU A 338 -2.90 -16.42 -9.48
C LEU A 338 -3.66 -16.46 -10.82
N GLN A 339 -3.72 -15.34 -11.53
CA GLN A 339 -4.35 -15.27 -12.84
C GLN A 339 -3.54 -16.02 -13.92
N GLN A 340 -2.23 -15.78 -14.06
CA GLN A 340 -1.41 -16.45 -15.08
C GLN A 340 -1.36 -17.98 -14.89
N THR A 341 -1.24 -18.42 -13.63
CA THR A 341 -1.18 -19.84 -13.28
C THR A 341 -2.54 -20.54 -13.25
N GLY A 342 -3.65 -19.81 -13.44
CA GLY A 342 -5.00 -20.37 -13.66
C GLY A 342 -5.90 -20.52 -12.42
N TYR A 343 -5.55 -19.91 -11.29
CA TYR A 343 -6.42 -19.83 -10.12
C TYR A 343 -7.47 -18.72 -10.24
N LEU A 344 -7.15 -17.64 -10.95
CA LEU A 344 -8.07 -16.57 -11.34
C LEU A 344 -8.17 -16.47 -12.86
N THR A 345 -9.23 -15.85 -13.35
CA THR A 345 -9.49 -15.62 -14.77
C THR A 345 -10.27 -14.34 -15.00
N ILE A 346 -10.27 -13.83 -16.24
CA ILE A 346 -10.95 -12.57 -16.58
C ILE A 346 -12.45 -12.83 -16.71
N THR A 347 -13.26 -12.26 -15.81
CA THR A 347 -14.72 -12.37 -15.87
C THR A 347 -15.36 -11.22 -16.63
N ASP A 348 -14.84 -10.00 -16.47
CA ASP A 348 -15.35 -8.77 -17.08
C ASP A 348 -14.26 -7.74 -17.37
N TYR A 349 -14.58 -6.68 -18.11
CA TYR A 349 -13.71 -5.53 -18.39
C TYR A 349 -14.51 -4.24 -18.58
N ASP A 350 -14.19 -3.22 -17.78
CA ASP A 350 -14.74 -1.88 -17.90
C ASP A 350 -13.81 -0.99 -18.74
N ALA A 351 -14.22 -0.72 -19.97
CA ALA A 351 -13.49 0.14 -20.90
C ALA A 351 -13.48 1.63 -20.49
N SER A 352 -14.31 2.06 -19.53
CA SER A 352 -14.34 3.45 -19.07
C SER A 352 -13.30 3.75 -17.98
N SER A 353 -12.94 2.75 -17.18
CA SER A 353 -11.88 2.82 -16.17
C SER A 353 -10.59 2.08 -16.57
N GLU A 354 -10.58 1.42 -17.72
CA GLU A 354 -9.50 0.53 -18.22
C GLU A 354 -9.15 -0.60 -17.23
N THR A 355 -10.16 -1.12 -16.51
CA THR A 355 -9.99 -2.17 -15.49
C THR A 355 -10.58 -3.52 -15.89
N TYR A 356 -9.93 -4.59 -15.43
CA TYR A 356 -10.34 -5.97 -15.60
C TYR A 356 -10.88 -6.50 -14.28
N THR A 357 -11.97 -7.28 -14.33
CA THR A 357 -12.47 -8.03 -13.17
C THR A 357 -11.94 -9.46 -13.23
N LEU A 358 -11.38 -9.93 -12.12
CA LEU A 358 -10.87 -11.28 -11.95
C LEU A 358 -11.70 -12.06 -10.94
N ASP A 359 -11.95 -13.35 -11.22
CA ASP A 359 -12.56 -14.29 -10.27
C ASP A 359 -12.03 -15.70 -10.53
N TYR A 360 -12.39 -16.66 -9.68
CA TYR A 360 -12.14 -18.08 -9.91
C TYR A 360 -12.84 -18.54 -11.20
N PRO A 361 -12.18 -19.33 -12.07
CA PRO A 361 -12.78 -19.78 -13.32
C PRO A 361 -13.98 -20.70 -13.10
N ASN A 362 -13.93 -21.59 -12.10
CA ASN A 362 -14.91 -22.66 -11.94
C ASN A 362 -14.96 -23.23 -10.51
N ARG A 363 -15.92 -24.14 -10.30
CA ARG A 363 -16.13 -24.82 -9.00
C ARG A 363 -14.95 -25.72 -8.59
N GLU A 364 -14.23 -26.33 -9.54
CA GLU A 364 -13.03 -27.11 -9.26
C GLU A 364 -11.96 -26.24 -8.59
N VAL A 365 -11.51 -25.20 -9.31
CA VAL A 365 -10.40 -24.34 -8.89
C VAL A 365 -10.75 -23.60 -7.61
N ARG A 366 -11.94 -23.00 -7.55
CA ARG A 366 -12.39 -22.25 -6.36
C ARG A 366 -12.35 -23.11 -5.11
N ASN A 367 -12.99 -24.28 -5.14
CA ASN A 367 -13.10 -25.10 -3.93
C ASN A 367 -11.78 -25.76 -3.56
N ALA A 368 -10.99 -26.22 -4.54
CA ALA A 368 -9.70 -26.84 -4.26
C ALA A 368 -8.70 -25.81 -3.71
N PHE A 369 -8.64 -24.60 -4.28
CA PHE A 369 -7.77 -23.52 -3.82
C PHE A 369 -8.17 -23.02 -2.42
N LEU A 370 -9.46 -22.75 -2.16
CA LEU A 370 -9.93 -22.35 -0.83
C LEU A 370 -9.67 -23.46 0.22
N ARG A 371 -9.83 -24.75 -0.13
CA ARG A 371 -9.48 -25.87 0.76
C ARG A 371 -7.99 -25.89 1.09
N TYR A 372 -7.14 -25.73 0.08
CA TYR A 372 -5.70 -25.71 0.26
C TYR A 372 -5.22 -24.50 1.06
N LEU A 373 -5.78 -23.31 0.84
CA LEU A 373 -5.51 -22.14 1.66
C LEU A 373 -5.92 -22.39 3.11
N ALA A 374 -7.10 -22.97 3.35
CA ALA A 374 -7.54 -23.33 4.70
C ALA A 374 -6.61 -24.36 5.36
N GLN A 375 -6.14 -25.39 4.65
CA GLN A 375 -5.13 -26.33 5.14
C GLN A 375 -3.79 -25.62 5.46
N THR A 376 -3.33 -24.74 4.56
CA THR A 376 -2.06 -24.02 4.69
C THR A 376 -2.08 -23.04 5.87
N PHE A 377 -3.17 -22.31 6.07
CA PHE A 377 -3.32 -21.37 7.19
C PHE A 377 -3.74 -22.04 8.50
N SER A 378 -4.30 -23.26 8.48
CA SER A 378 -4.64 -24.03 9.69
C SER A 378 -3.58 -25.04 10.13
N GLY A 379 -2.61 -25.39 9.28
CA GLY A 379 -1.61 -26.43 9.50
C GLY A 379 -2.14 -27.87 9.57
N ARG A 380 -3.43 -28.08 9.25
CA ARG A 380 -4.08 -29.40 9.37
C ARG A 380 -4.27 -30.04 8.00
N GLU A 381 -3.53 -31.12 7.72
CA GLU A 381 -3.68 -31.87 6.48
C GLU A 381 -5.00 -32.68 6.40
N SER A 382 -5.55 -33.10 7.55
CA SER A 382 -6.74 -33.95 7.64
C SER A 382 -7.76 -33.48 8.66
N GLY A 383 -8.99 -34.00 8.59
CA GLY A 383 -10.10 -33.68 9.52
C GLY A 383 -10.95 -32.46 9.14
N ILE A 384 -10.41 -31.51 8.35
CA ILE A 384 -11.07 -30.21 8.07
C ILE A 384 -12.49 -30.36 7.49
N THR A 385 -12.76 -31.39 6.67
CA THR A 385 -14.09 -31.65 6.09
C THR A 385 -15.13 -32.10 7.12
N ASP A 386 -14.71 -32.77 8.20
CA ASP A 386 -15.60 -33.17 9.29
C ASP A 386 -15.85 -31.98 10.24
N ASP A 387 -14.78 -31.25 10.58
CA ASP A 387 -14.86 -30.00 11.34
C ASP A 387 -15.82 -29.00 10.65
N LEU A 388 -15.71 -28.80 9.32
CA LEU A 388 -16.61 -27.95 8.53
C LEU A 388 -18.08 -28.40 8.58
N ARG A 389 -18.35 -29.71 8.46
CA ARG A 389 -19.72 -30.24 8.56
C ARG A 389 -20.33 -30.00 9.94
N ARG A 390 -19.52 -30.15 10.99
CA ARG A 390 -19.92 -29.94 12.39
C ARG A 390 -20.10 -28.46 12.73
N LEU A 391 -19.27 -27.57 12.18
CA LEU A 391 -19.46 -26.11 12.26
C LEU A 391 -20.77 -25.68 11.59
N GLN A 392 -21.10 -26.24 10.42
CA GLN A 392 -22.36 -25.97 9.72
C GLN A 392 -23.58 -26.44 10.54
N GLY A 393 -23.50 -27.63 11.15
CA GLY A 393 -24.51 -28.11 12.09
C GLY A 393 -24.69 -27.16 13.27
N ALA A 394 -23.60 -26.81 13.96
CA ALA A 394 -23.62 -25.91 15.11
C ALA A 394 -24.25 -24.53 14.82
N LEU A 395 -23.98 -23.94 13.64
CA LEU A 395 -24.62 -22.69 13.22
C LEU A 395 -26.12 -22.84 12.89
N THR A 396 -26.51 -23.99 12.36
CA THR A 396 -27.92 -24.31 12.05
C THR A 396 -28.73 -24.53 13.33
N ASP A 397 -28.14 -25.27 14.27
CA ASP A 397 -28.73 -25.62 15.57
C ASP A 397 -28.62 -24.50 16.62
N GLN A 398 -27.93 -23.39 16.28
CA GLN A 398 -27.69 -22.22 17.15
C GLN A 398 -26.87 -22.55 18.41
N ASP A 399 -25.87 -23.42 18.25
CA ASP A 399 -24.93 -23.88 19.28
C ASP A 399 -23.55 -23.18 19.12
N PRO A 400 -23.36 -21.98 19.71
CA PRO A 400 -22.09 -21.27 19.65
C PRO A 400 -20.98 -21.97 20.46
N ASP A 401 -21.31 -22.76 21.48
CA ASP A 401 -20.34 -23.49 22.29
C ASP A 401 -19.63 -24.55 21.44
N THR A 402 -20.37 -25.40 20.73
CA THR A 402 -19.81 -26.36 19.79
C THR A 402 -19.09 -25.67 18.64
N PHE A 403 -19.65 -24.58 18.09
CA PHE A 403 -19.02 -23.81 17.01
C PHE A 403 -17.63 -23.29 17.40
N PHE A 404 -17.52 -22.58 18.52
CA PHE A 404 -16.23 -22.05 18.98
C PHE A 404 -15.29 -23.12 19.52
N ALA A 405 -15.79 -24.26 20.04
CA ALA A 405 -14.94 -25.40 20.39
C ALA A 405 -14.23 -25.99 19.16
N ILE A 406 -14.93 -26.13 18.03
CA ILE A 406 -14.34 -26.64 16.78
C ILE A 406 -13.39 -25.61 16.18
N LEU A 407 -13.75 -24.31 16.14
CA LEU A 407 -12.83 -23.25 15.71
C LEU A 407 -11.55 -23.23 16.56
N ARG A 408 -11.67 -23.37 17.89
CA ARG A 408 -10.50 -23.46 18.78
C ARG A 408 -9.61 -24.66 18.45
N ALA A 409 -10.20 -25.81 18.11
CA ALA A 409 -9.43 -26.96 17.67
C ALA A 409 -8.68 -26.66 16.36
N ILE A 410 -9.35 -26.10 15.34
CA ILE A 410 -8.73 -25.72 14.06
C ILE A 410 -7.56 -24.77 14.29
N PHE A 411 -7.75 -23.69 15.05
CA PHE A 411 -6.71 -22.68 15.28
C PHE A 411 -5.56 -23.18 16.16
N ALA A 412 -5.79 -24.15 17.05
CA ALA A 412 -4.72 -24.82 17.80
C ALA A 412 -3.80 -25.69 16.92
N GLY A 413 -4.17 -25.95 15.65
CA GLY A 413 -3.30 -26.61 14.67
C GLY A 413 -2.30 -25.70 13.97
N ILE A 414 -2.42 -24.37 14.12
CA ILE A 414 -1.66 -23.40 13.33
C ILE A 414 -0.16 -23.41 13.68
N PRO A 415 0.75 -23.63 12.71
CA PRO A 415 2.19 -23.60 12.93
C PRO A 415 2.70 -22.21 13.35
N TYR A 416 3.63 -22.17 14.31
CA TYR A 416 4.13 -20.94 14.93
C TYR A 416 4.92 -20.02 13.98
N ASP A 417 5.40 -20.59 12.87
CA ASP A 417 6.19 -19.93 11.83
C ASP A 417 5.32 -19.18 10.80
N ILE A 418 4.00 -19.37 10.79
CA ILE A 418 3.06 -18.53 10.05
C ILE A 418 2.92 -17.17 10.76
N GLN A 419 3.89 -16.28 10.56
CA GLN A 419 3.98 -15.00 11.26
C GLN A 419 3.18 -13.87 10.57
N VAL A 420 1.85 -13.94 10.64
CA VAL A 420 0.98 -12.81 10.28
C VAL A 420 0.33 -12.23 11.55
N ASN A 421 1.02 -11.28 12.19
CA ASN A 421 0.50 -10.55 13.37
C ASN A 421 -0.54 -9.49 12.96
N ARG A 422 -1.69 -9.92 12.41
CA ARG A 422 -2.79 -9.03 12.00
C ARG A 422 -4.15 -9.68 12.22
N GLU A 423 -5.12 -8.90 12.69
CA GLU A 423 -6.53 -9.30 12.81
C GLU A 423 -7.11 -9.83 11.48
N ARG A 424 -6.70 -9.22 10.35
CA ARG A 424 -7.00 -9.66 8.98
C ARG A 424 -6.65 -11.13 8.68
N TYR A 425 -5.70 -11.72 9.41
CA TYR A 425 -5.38 -13.14 9.29
C TYR A 425 -6.53 -14.02 9.77
N TYR A 426 -7.10 -13.71 10.95
CA TYR A 426 -8.25 -14.42 11.49
C TYR A 426 -9.51 -14.15 10.69
N GLN A 427 -9.71 -12.90 10.22
CA GLN A 427 -10.79 -12.58 9.27
C GLN A 427 -10.70 -13.44 8.00
N SER A 428 -9.50 -13.62 7.43
CA SER A 428 -9.26 -14.48 6.27
C SER A 428 -9.52 -15.97 6.56
N LEU A 429 -9.14 -16.46 7.75
CA LEU A 429 -9.45 -17.81 8.20
C LEU A 429 -10.96 -18.04 8.40
N PHE A 430 -11.66 -17.09 9.01
CA PHE A 430 -13.12 -17.12 9.14
C PHE A 430 -13.77 -17.14 7.75
N TYR A 431 -13.39 -16.21 6.87
CA TYR A 431 -13.84 -16.18 5.48
C TYR A 431 -13.67 -17.55 4.80
N LEU A 432 -12.46 -18.13 4.84
CA LEU A 432 -12.17 -19.45 4.28
C LEU A 432 -13.11 -20.53 4.84
N ILE A 433 -13.25 -20.61 6.17
CA ILE A 433 -14.10 -21.60 6.83
C ILE A 433 -15.57 -21.45 6.40
N PHE A 434 -16.11 -20.23 6.36
CA PHE A 434 -17.49 -19.97 5.93
C PHE A 434 -17.72 -20.25 4.44
N ARG A 435 -16.83 -19.82 3.53
CA ARG A 435 -16.93 -20.18 2.09
C ARG A 435 -16.84 -21.70 1.87
N LEU A 436 -16.04 -22.42 2.68
CA LEU A 436 -15.91 -23.87 2.58
C LEU A 436 -17.11 -24.66 3.14
N MET A 437 -17.87 -24.09 4.08
CA MET A 437 -19.20 -24.59 4.46
C MET A 437 -20.27 -24.31 3.39
N GLY A 438 -19.91 -23.63 2.29
CA GLY A 438 -20.85 -23.24 1.24
C GLY A 438 -21.72 -22.02 1.60
N MET A 439 -21.37 -21.29 2.66
CA MET A 439 -22.15 -20.14 3.14
C MET A 439 -21.76 -18.85 2.41
N GLN A 440 -22.72 -17.94 2.28
CA GLN A 440 -22.44 -16.56 1.89
C GLN A 440 -21.98 -15.79 3.12
N ILE A 441 -20.78 -15.21 3.03
CA ILE A 441 -20.17 -14.38 4.06
C ILE A 441 -19.71 -13.08 3.41
N HIS A 442 -20.05 -11.96 4.05
CA HIS A 442 -19.65 -10.62 3.65
C HIS A 442 -18.68 -10.10 4.71
N THR A 443 -17.41 -9.89 4.34
CA THR A 443 -16.38 -9.34 5.23
C THR A 443 -16.18 -7.85 4.98
N GLU A 444 -15.71 -7.11 5.98
CA GLU A 444 -15.38 -5.69 5.88
C GLU A 444 -16.57 -4.82 5.39
N VAL A 445 -17.79 -5.14 5.82
CA VAL A 445 -19.02 -4.47 5.35
C VAL A 445 -19.06 -3.04 5.86
N HIS A 446 -18.91 -2.09 4.94
CA HIS A 446 -19.01 -0.66 5.23
C HIS A 446 -20.46 -0.25 5.50
N THR A 447 -20.68 0.44 6.62
CA THR A 447 -21.95 1.04 7.03
C THR A 447 -21.75 2.52 7.34
N ALA A 448 -22.82 3.30 7.43
CA ALA A 448 -22.75 4.74 7.72
C ALA A 448 -22.17 5.09 9.10
N THR A 449 -21.99 4.10 9.99
CA THR A 449 -21.52 4.27 11.38
C THR A 449 -20.17 3.62 11.65
N GLY A 450 -19.68 2.75 10.76
CA GLY A 450 -18.46 1.96 10.94
C GLY A 450 -18.38 0.80 9.95
N ARG A 451 -17.49 -0.15 10.22
CA ARG A 451 -17.19 -1.30 9.37
C ARG A 451 -17.39 -2.59 10.17
N ILE A 452 -18.16 -3.53 9.63
CA ILE A 452 -18.44 -4.84 10.23
C ILE A 452 -17.38 -5.82 9.73
N ASP A 453 -16.70 -6.54 10.63
CA ASP A 453 -15.66 -7.47 10.19
C ASP A 453 -16.19 -8.66 9.38
N ALA A 454 -17.30 -9.28 9.81
CA ALA A 454 -17.98 -10.33 9.04
C ALA A 454 -19.49 -10.40 9.33
N THR A 455 -20.28 -10.60 8.28
CA THR A 455 -21.71 -10.97 8.37
C THR A 455 -21.97 -12.25 7.57
N VAL A 456 -22.76 -13.17 8.14
CA VAL A 456 -23.15 -14.44 7.52
C VAL A 456 -24.67 -14.54 7.52
N GLU A 457 -25.26 -14.78 6.36
CA GLU A 457 -26.70 -14.96 6.22
C GLU A 457 -27.05 -16.44 6.00
N LEU A 458 -27.94 -16.96 6.85
CA LEU A 458 -28.51 -18.30 6.78
C LEU A 458 -30.04 -18.22 6.68
N ASP A 459 -30.68 -19.32 6.35
CA ASP A 459 -32.16 -19.42 6.44
C ASP A 459 -32.64 -19.34 7.90
N THR A 460 -31.82 -19.78 8.85
CA THR A 460 -32.10 -19.78 10.29
C THR A 460 -31.87 -18.43 10.97
N GLY A 461 -31.11 -17.50 10.36
CA GLY A 461 -30.75 -16.21 10.95
C GLY A 461 -29.59 -15.49 10.29
N ILE A 462 -29.35 -14.26 10.71
CA ILE A 462 -28.22 -13.42 10.27
C ILE A 462 -27.25 -13.28 11.43
N TRP A 463 -25.97 -13.58 11.19
CA TRP A 463 -24.92 -13.58 12.22
C TRP A 463 -23.90 -12.49 11.92
N ILE A 464 -23.73 -11.56 12.86
CA ILE A 464 -22.80 -10.42 12.77
C ILE A 464 -21.65 -10.67 13.73
N PHE A 465 -20.44 -10.76 13.21
CA PHE A 465 -19.21 -10.98 13.97
C PHE A 465 -18.35 -9.72 13.99
N GLU A 466 -17.81 -9.41 15.17
CA GLU A 466 -16.76 -8.41 15.38
C GLU A 466 -15.61 -9.07 16.14
N PHE A 467 -14.39 -8.82 15.67
CA PHE A 467 -13.17 -9.41 16.19
C PHE A 467 -12.40 -8.38 17.02
N LYS A 468 -11.59 -8.85 17.96
CA LYS A 468 -10.53 -8.08 18.62
C LYS A 468 -9.31 -8.97 18.85
N LEU A 469 -8.13 -8.38 18.73
CA LEU A 469 -6.86 -8.98 19.13
C LEU A 469 -6.40 -8.30 20.43
N ASP A 470 -6.12 -9.07 21.49
CA ASP A 470 -5.77 -8.57 22.83
C ASP A 470 -6.83 -7.69 23.52
N GLY A 471 -8.08 -7.74 23.07
CA GLY A 471 -9.19 -6.95 23.61
C GLY A 471 -10.01 -7.73 24.64
N SER A 472 -11.32 -7.59 24.53
CA SER A 472 -12.31 -8.48 25.18
C SER A 472 -13.45 -8.74 24.21
N ALA A 473 -14.12 -9.89 24.35
CA ALA A 473 -15.30 -10.18 23.54
C ALA A 473 -16.47 -9.24 23.87
N GLN A 474 -16.47 -8.65 25.08
CA GLN A 474 -17.42 -7.62 25.49
C GLN A 474 -17.25 -6.34 24.67
N ALA A 475 -16.02 -5.84 24.52
CA ALA A 475 -15.74 -4.62 23.74
C ALA A 475 -16.13 -4.79 22.26
N ALA A 476 -15.90 -5.98 21.68
CA ALA A 476 -16.38 -6.31 20.34
C ALA A 476 -17.92 -6.27 20.26
N LEU A 477 -18.61 -6.90 21.21
CA LEU A 477 -20.07 -6.94 21.25
C LEU A 477 -20.71 -5.55 21.46
N ASP A 478 -20.09 -4.71 22.29
CA ASP A 478 -20.56 -3.35 22.54
C ASP A 478 -20.32 -2.44 21.33
N GLN A 479 -19.22 -2.62 20.59
CA GLN A 479 -19.02 -1.94 19.30
C GLN A 479 -20.14 -2.27 18.29
N ILE A 480 -20.55 -3.54 18.16
CA ILE A 480 -21.66 -3.94 17.28
C ILE A 480 -22.96 -3.19 17.65
N ARG A 481 -23.22 -3.02 18.96
CA ARG A 481 -24.40 -2.33 19.49
C ARG A 481 -24.33 -0.81 19.29
N ASP A 482 -23.24 -0.18 19.69
CA ASP A 482 -23.04 1.27 19.65
C ASP A 482 -23.05 1.79 18.21
N LYS A 483 -22.42 1.05 17.30
CA LYS A 483 -22.44 1.34 15.85
C LYS A 483 -23.72 0.87 15.16
N LYS A 484 -24.64 0.20 15.87
CA LYS A 484 -25.95 -0.27 15.37
C LYS A 484 -25.87 -1.15 14.12
N TYR A 485 -24.87 -2.02 14.04
CA TYR A 485 -24.62 -2.86 12.85
C TYR A 485 -25.76 -3.83 12.49
N ALA A 486 -26.68 -4.10 13.42
CA ALA A 486 -27.91 -4.87 13.15
C ALA A 486 -28.97 -4.11 12.32
N ALA A 487 -28.90 -2.77 12.24
CA ALA A 487 -29.95 -1.93 11.65
C ALA A 487 -30.25 -2.21 10.16
N PRO A 488 -29.27 -2.49 9.27
CA PRO A 488 -29.55 -2.83 7.86
C PRO A 488 -30.42 -4.09 7.70
N TYR A 489 -30.41 -4.98 8.69
CA TYR A 489 -31.08 -6.28 8.64
C TYR A 489 -32.45 -6.27 9.35
N ALA A 490 -32.89 -5.13 9.88
CA ALA A 490 -34.12 -5.03 10.68
C ALA A 490 -35.41 -5.42 9.92
N THR A 491 -35.43 -5.28 8.60
CA THR A 491 -36.57 -5.65 7.72
C THR A 491 -36.45 -7.05 7.11
N SER A 492 -35.40 -7.81 7.42
CA SER A 492 -35.16 -9.15 6.82
C SER A 492 -36.16 -10.22 7.26
N GLY A 493 -36.88 -10.00 8.37
CA GLY A 493 -37.73 -11.01 8.99
C GLY A 493 -36.97 -12.15 9.69
N LYS A 494 -35.64 -12.21 9.56
CA LYS A 494 -34.77 -13.22 10.17
C LYS A 494 -34.29 -12.76 11.55
N PRO A 495 -34.03 -13.67 12.50
CA PRO A 495 -33.38 -13.31 13.75
C PRO A 495 -31.93 -12.87 13.50
N VAL A 496 -31.50 -11.78 14.14
CA VAL A 496 -30.13 -11.26 14.04
C VAL A 496 -29.36 -11.57 15.32
N TYR A 497 -28.22 -12.23 15.18
CA TYR A 497 -27.32 -12.64 16.24
C TYR A 497 -26.04 -11.80 16.18
N LEU A 498 -25.60 -11.29 17.32
CA LEU A 498 -24.45 -10.39 17.47
C LEU A 498 -23.36 -11.16 18.23
N VAL A 499 -22.15 -11.27 17.67
CA VAL A 499 -21.09 -12.12 18.22
C VAL A 499 -19.77 -11.35 18.30
N GLY A 500 -19.36 -11.01 19.53
CA GLY A 500 -18.04 -10.46 19.81
C GLY A 500 -17.03 -11.58 20.08
N VAL A 501 -15.84 -11.53 19.49
CA VAL A 501 -14.81 -12.58 19.59
C VAL A 501 -13.44 -11.99 19.87
N ASN A 502 -12.68 -12.59 20.79
CA ASN A 502 -11.36 -12.11 21.21
C ASN A 502 -10.26 -13.15 20.97
N PHE A 503 -9.14 -12.73 20.38
CA PHE A 503 -7.98 -13.58 20.06
C PHE A 503 -6.72 -13.19 20.85
N ASP A 504 -5.84 -14.17 21.08
CA ASP A 504 -4.54 -14.02 21.78
C ASP A 504 -3.41 -13.51 20.86
N PHE A 505 -2.63 -12.50 21.29
CA PHE A 505 -1.37 -12.11 20.64
C PHE A 505 -0.35 -13.23 20.55
N ASP A 506 -0.24 -14.02 21.64
CA ASP A 506 0.92 -14.87 21.90
C ASP A 506 1.09 -15.84 20.74
N PRO A 507 2.18 -15.76 19.96
CA PRO A 507 2.41 -16.63 18.81
C PRO A 507 2.36 -18.13 19.11
N LYS A 508 2.42 -18.52 20.40
CA LYS A 508 2.31 -19.90 20.89
C LYS A 508 0.90 -20.31 21.35
N LYS A 509 -0.06 -19.37 21.40
CA LYS A 509 -1.44 -19.59 21.89
C LYS A 509 -2.54 -19.08 20.96
N ARG A 510 -2.24 -18.11 20.08
CA ARG A 510 -3.01 -17.62 18.91
C ARG A 510 -4.34 -18.33 18.61
N ASN A 511 -5.35 -18.06 19.43
CA ASN A 511 -6.64 -18.74 19.37
C ASN A 511 -7.73 -17.87 19.99
N VAL A 512 -9.01 -18.27 19.85
CA VAL A 512 -10.14 -17.62 20.51
C VAL A 512 -9.99 -17.79 22.02
N ILE A 513 -9.78 -16.70 22.75
CA ILE A 513 -9.75 -16.67 24.22
C ILE A 513 -11.18 -16.68 24.75
N GLU A 514 -11.99 -15.74 24.26
CA GLU A 514 -13.32 -15.40 24.74
C GLU A 514 -14.23 -15.14 23.54
N TRP A 515 -15.50 -15.48 23.66
CA TRP A 515 -16.55 -15.03 22.75
C TRP A 515 -17.79 -14.68 23.57
N LYS A 516 -18.64 -13.78 23.05
CA LYS A 516 -19.94 -13.45 23.63
C LYS A 516 -20.97 -13.30 22.52
N MET A 517 -22.17 -13.77 22.77
CA MET A 517 -23.29 -13.74 21.83
C MET A 517 -24.49 -13.03 22.46
N ASP A 518 -25.19 -12.25 21.66
CA ASP A 518 -26.47 -11.62 22.00
C ASP A 518 -27.44 -11.72 20.80
N ARG A 519 -28.73 -11.50 21.03
CA ARG A 519 -29.76 -11.54 19.99
C ARG A 519 -30.45 -10.18 19.90
N SER A 520 -30.44 -9.60 18.71
CA SER A 520 -31.19 -8.37 18.43
C SER A 520 -32.68 -8.64 18.63
N GLN A 521 -33.31 -7.96 19.61
CA GLN A 521 -34.74 -8.05 19.82
C GLN A 521 -35.48 -7.29 18.72
N SER A 522 -36.56 -7.87 18.21
CA SER A 522 -37.46 -7.19 17.26
C SER A 522 -37.90 -5.85 17.84
N LEU A 523 -37.62 -4.75 17.15
CA LEU A 523 -37.95 -3.38 17.55
C LEU A 523 -39.47 -3.20 17.62
N LYS A 524 -40.07 -3.54 18.76
CA LYS A 524 -41.40 -3.05 19.12
C LYS A 524 -41.29 -1.58 19.47
N GLU A 525 -42.04 -0.76 18.75
CA GLU A 525 -42.16 0.67 19.01
C GLU A 525 -42.48 0.93 20.48
N SER A 526 -41.60 1.67 21.13
CA SER A 526 -41.86 2.39 22.38
C SER A 526 -41.58 3.86 22.10
N PRO A 527 -42.34 4.79 22.71
CA PRO A 527 -42.38 6.17 22.26
C PRO A 527 -41.00 6.82 22.32
N VAL A 528 -40.71 7.63 21.31
CA VAL A 528 -39.45 8.38 21.19
C VAL A 528 -39.33 9.37 22.35
N VAL A 529 -38.70 8.91 23.44
CA VAL A 529 -37.98 9.77 24.36
C VAL A 529 -36.64 10.03 23.71
N ALA A 530 -36.44 11.26 23.22
CA ALA A 530 -35.17 11.64 22.62
C ALA A 530 -34.02 11.36 23.61
N PRO A 531 -32.94 10.68 23.20
CA PRO A 531 -31.75 10.61 24.02
C PRO A 531 -31.25 12.05 24.18
N SER A 532 -31.42 12.61 25.38
CA SER A 532 -30.82 13.87 25.76
C SER A 532 -29.32 13.71 25.61
N GLY A 533 -28.76 14.26 24.54
CA GLY A 533 -27.34 14.17 24.27
C GLY A 533 -26.58 14.74 25.43
N SER A 534 -25.96 13.88 26.23
CA SER A 534 -24.86 14.26 27.13
C SER A 534 -23.64 14.53 26.27
N ILE A 535 -23.73 15.60 25.48
CA ILE A 535 -22.59 16.41 25.10
C ILE A 535 -21.81 16.61 26.39
N LEU A 536 -20.60 16.05 26.49
CA LEU A 536 -19.65 16.43 27.52
C LEU A 536 -19.60 17.95 27.48
N PRO A 537 -20.04 18.66 28.54
CA PRO A 537 -20.41 20.06 28.42
C PRO A 537 -19.20 20.81 27.91
N HIS A 538 -19.32 21.43 26.72
CA HIS A 538 -18.24 22.16 26.07
C HIS A 538 -17.60 23.07 27.13
N ARG A 539 -16.37 22.73 27.55
CA ARG A 539 -15.67 23.51 28.57
C ARG A 539 -15.52 24.90 27.98
N ARG A 540 -16.22 25.89 28.53
CA ARG A 540 -16.15 27.28 28.06
C ARG A 540 -14.70 27.72 28.10
N PHE A 541 -14.07 27.83 26.93
CA PHE A 541 -12.82 28.56 26.77
C PHE A 541 -13.06 29.97 27.31
N THR A 542 -12.49 30.27 28.47
CA THR A 542 -12.73 31.51 29.19
C THR A 542 -11.39 32.14 29.49
N LEU A 543 -11.14 33.35 29.01
CA LEU A 543 -9.83 34.00 29.20
C LEU A 543 -9.69 34.60 30.61
N LEU A 544 -8.46 34.61 31.12
CA LEU A 544 -8.09 35.34 32.32
C LEU A 544 -8.41 36.84 32.16
N ALA A 545 -8.92 37.48 33.21
CA ALA A 545 -9.30 38.89 33.16
C ALA A 545 -8.09 39.83 32.95
N SER A 546 -6.86 39.37 33.21
CA SER A 546 -5.62 40.07 32.86
C SER A 546 -5.39 40.21 31.35
N HIS A 547 -6.07 39.40 30.52
CA HIS A 547 -5.96 39.39 29.05
C HIS A 547 -7.21 39.95 28.36
N VAL A 548 -8.26 40.32 29.12
CA VAL A 548 -9.52 40.87 28.58
C VAL A 548 -9.98 42.06 29.41
N PRO A 549 -9.60 43.30 29.05
CA PRO A 549 -9.99 44.52 29.76
C PRO A 549 -11.44 44.95 29.45
N TRP A 550 -12.09 44.35 28.45
CA TRP A 550 -13.41 44.74 27.99
C TRP A 550 -14.54 44.17 28.84
N LYS A 551 -15.48 45.04 29.24
CA LYS A 551 -16.70 44.67 29.96
C LYS A 551 -17.84 44.19 29.04
N ASP A 552 -17.72 44.39 27.73
CA ASP A 552 -18.74 43.96 26.76
C ASP A 552 -18.71 42.44 26.56
N SER A 553 -19.84 41.78 26.80
CA SER A 553 -20.00 40.34 26.67
C SER A 553 -19.84 39.83 25.24
N HIS A 554 -20.17 40.64 24.23
CA HIS A 554 -20.11 40.25 22.81
C HIS A 554 -18.67 40.28 22.29
N ILE A 555 -17.90 41.32 22.60
CA ILE A 555 -16.47 41.41 22.25
C ILE A 555 -15.71 40.26 22.94
N ARG A 556 -16.00 40.02 24.23
CA ARG A 556 -15.40 38.90 24.97
C ARG A 556 -15.74 37.54 24.36
N ALA A 557 -17.00 37.29 24.04
CA ALA A 557 -17.42 36.02 23.43
C ALA A 557 -16.78 35.81 22.05
N ALA A 558 -16.69 36.85 21.23
CA ALA A 558 -16.01 36.78 19.94
C ALA A 558 -14.51 36.46 20.08
N LEU A 559 -13.83 37.07 21.06
CA LEU A 559 -12.42 36.79 21.37
C LEU A 559 -12.22 35.35 21.88
N GLU A 560 -13.11 34.88 22.76
CA GLU A 560 -13.08 33.52 23.32
C GLU A 560 -13.46 32.44 22.27
N ASP A 561 -14.23 32.79 21.23
CA ASP A 561 -14.46 31.93 20.06
C ASP A 561 -13.24 31.93 19.11
N TYR A 562 -12.65 33.09 18.85
CA TYR A 562 -11.46 33.23 18.00
C TYR A 562 -10.29 32.39 18.52
N TYR A 563 -9.92 32.59 19.80
CA TYR A 563 -8.80 31.87 20.39
C TYR A 563 -9.09 30.41 20.74
N ARG A 564 -10.36 30.00 20.74
CA ARG A 564 -10.71 28.57 20.68
C ARG A 564 -10.32 27.99 19.32
N SER A 565 -10.75 28.60 18.22
CA SER A 565 -10.41 28.15 16.86
C SER A 565 -8.89 28.13 16.60
N VAL A 566 -8.18 29.22 16.94
CA VAL A 566 -6.72 29.29 16.79
C VAL A 566 -6.02 28.25 17.68
N GLY A 567 -6.49 28.06 18.92
CA GLY A 567 -5.95 27.05 19.83
C GLY A 567 -6.20 25.60 19.37
N GLU A 568 -7.34 25.33 18.75
CA GLU A 568 -7.66 24.02 18.16
C GLU A 568 -6.83 23.75 16.90
N GLU A 569 -6.65 24.74 16.02
CA GLU A 569 -5.78 24.64 14.84
C GLU A 569 -4.33 24.35 15.25
N CYS A 570 -3.76 25.18 16.14
CA CYS A 570 -2.38 25.05 16.59
C CYS A 570 -2.11 23.81 17.45
N ALA A 571 -3.15 23.14 17.95
CA ALA A 571 -3.04 21.85 18.65
C ALA A 571 -3.04 20.64 17.72
N ARG A 572 -3.51 20.73 16.47
CA ARG A 572 -3.67 19.58 15.58
C ARG A 572 -2.31 19.04 15.12
N LEU A 573 -2.12 17.73 15.27
CA LEU A 573 -1.15 16.99 14.48
C LEU A 573 -1.88 16.20 13.37
N PRO A 574 -1.43 16.21 12.11
CA PRO A 574 -2.05 15.41 11.05
C PRO A 574 -1.88 13.89 11.28
N LEU A 575 -2.86 13.26 11.92
CA LEU A 575 -2.84 11.83 12.28
C LEU A 575 -2.76 10.86 11.09
N ALA A 576 -3.14 11.30 9.88
CA ALA A 576 -3.05 10.53 8.64
C ALA A 576 -1.60 10.07 8.32
N ILE A 577 -0.60 10.74 8.88
CA ILE A 577 0.82 10.35 8.83
C ILE A 577 1.06 8.99 9.51
N VAL A 578 0.23 8.60 10.49
CA VAL A 578 0.38 7.36 11.26
C VAL A 578 -0.35 6.19 10.60
N ASP A 579 -1.66 6.30 10.42
CA ASP A 579 -2.49 5.30 9.76
C ASP A 579 -3.73 5.95 9.11
N PRO A 580 -4.14 5.55 7.88
CA PRO A 580 -5.40 5.99 7.28
C PRO A 580 -6.64 5.72 8.14
N GLY A 581 -6.64 4.68 8.98
CA GLY A 581 -7.77 4.33 9.85
C GLY A 581 -8.03 5.32 11.00
N PHE A 582 -7.09 6.21 11.31
CA PHE A 582 -7.27 7.27 12.32
C PHE A 582 -7.68 8.62 11.71
N ALA A 583 -8.02 8.65 10.42
CA ALA A 583 -8.39 9.86 9.69
C ALA A 583 -9.61 10.60 10.26
N ASP A 584 -10.51 9.87 10.94
CA ASP A 584 -11.84 10.31 11.40
C ASP A 584 -12.08 10.05 12.90
N ALA A 585 -11.01 9.96 13.71
CA ALA A 585 -11.13 9.75 15.16
C ALA A 585 -11.63 11.02 15.89
N ASP A 586 -12.64 10.86 16.76
CA ASP A 586 -13.30 11.96 17.49
C ASP A 586 -12.37 12.82 18.38
N ASP A 587 -11.19 12.30 18.78
CA ASP A 587 -10.16 13.07 19.47
C ASP A 587 -8.77 12.80 18.86
N PRO A 588 -8.24 13.68 17.99
CA PRO A 588 -6.96 13.44 17.32
C PRO A 588 -5.77 13.64 18.26
N LEU A 589 -4.65 12.99 17.93
CA LEU A 589 -3.34 13.17 18.55
C LEU A 589 -2.94 14.65 18.46
N LYS A 590 -2.65 15.27 19.60
CA LYS A 590 -2.38 16.71 19.63
C LYS A 590 -0.88 16.95 19.65
N LEU A 591 -0.44 18.01 18.98
CA LEU A 591 0.97 18.43 18.98
C LEU A 591 1.57 18.54 20.40
N PRO A 592 0.87 19.06 21.43
CA PRO A 592 1.38 19.08 22.80
C PRO A 592 1.65 17.70 23.42
N ASP A 593 0.96 16.65 22.95
CA ASP A 593 1.13 15.27 23.44
C ASP A 593 2.36 14.57 22.84
N ILE A 594 3.06 15.22 21.90
CA ILE A 594 4.30 14.70 21.29
C ILE A 594 5.44 15.71 21.18
N TYR A 595 5.20 16.98 21.49
CA TYR A 595 6.21 18.04 21.33
C TYR A 595 7.42 17.82 22.24
N THR A 596 8.60 18.21 21.73
CA THR A 596 9.86 18.25 22.45
C THR A 596 10.49 19.62 22.27
N ALA A 597 11.00 20.19 23.36
CA ALA A 597 11.71 21.48 23.36
C ALA A 597 12.87 21.50 22.37
N LEU A 598 13.01 22.61 21.64
CA LEU A 598 14.07 22.82 20.64
C LEU A 598 15.14 23.77 21.21
N ASP A 599 16.39 23.62 20.77
CA ASP A 599 17.49 24.51 21.14
C ASP A 599 17.88 25.45 19.99
N VAL A 600 18.36 26.64 20.36
CA VAL A 600 19.21 27.48 19.51
C VAL A 600 20.68 27.23 19.81
N VAL A 601 21.54 27.42 18.80
CA VAL A 601 23.00 27.30 18.89
C VAL A 601 23.68 28.63 18.55
N SER A 602 24.79 28.91 19.22
CA SER A 602 25.52 30.18 19.10
C SER A 602 26.58 30.13 18.00
N GLY A 603 26.38 30.87 16.91
CA GLY A 603 27.40 31.15 15.88
C GLY A 603 27.06 30.67 14.46
N PRO A 604 27.65 31.28 13.41
CA PRO A 604 27.45 30.85 12.03
C PRO A 604 28.12 29.49 11.78
N ARG A 605 27.39 28.54 11.19
CA ARG A 605 27.94 27.25 10.75
C ARG A 605 29.11 27.48 9.77
N ARG A 606 30.30 27.02 10.11
CA ARG A 606 31.35 26.76 9.09
C ARG A 606 31.02 25.46 8.36
N GLU A 607 30.92 25.53 7.03
CA GLU A 607 30.56 24.37 6.20
C GLU A 607 31.57 23.22 6.27
N GLU A 608 32.81 23.50 6.67
CA GLU A 608 33.90 22.51 6.77
C GLU A 608 33.68 21.42 7.84
N GLU A 609 32.86 21.65 8.88
CA GLU A 609 32.64 20.68 9.97
C GLU A 609 31.61 19.59 9.64
N SER A 610 31.10 19.55 8.40
CA SER A 610 29.91 18.79 7.98
C SER A 610 30.14 17.28 7.77
N LYS A 611 31.39 16.80 7.69
CA LYS A 611 31.70 15.41 7.26
C LYS A 611 32.41 14.51 8.29
N ALA A 612 32.72 15.00 9.49
CA ALA A 612 33.44 14.25 10.52
C ALA A 612 32.51 13.64 11.60
N ASP A 613 32.22 12.36 11.40
CA ASP A 613 31.86 11.34 12.41
C ASP A 613 30.87 11.68 13.56
N TRP A 614 29.57 11.57 13.27
CA TRP A 614 28.50 11.63 14.28
C TRP A 614 28.51 10.49 15.32
N GLY A 615 29.23 9.39 15.10
CA GLY A 615 29.33 8.29 16.06
C GLY A 615 30.02 8.70 17.37
N LEU A 616 30.87 9.74 17.32
CA LEU A 616 31.54 10.33 18.48
C LEU A 616 30.72 11.44 19.17
N ARG A 617 29.77 12.07 18.47
CA ARG A 617 28.99 13.21 19.00
C ARG A 617 27.91 12.82 20.00
N LEU A 618 27.38 11.58 19.92
CA LEU A 618 26.52 10.99 20.96
C LEU A 618 27.22 10.81 22.32
N ALA A 619 28.54 11.01 22.39
CA ALA A 619 29.35 10.88 23.59
C ALA A 619 30.12 12.15 24.01
N SER A 620 30.03 13.28 23.27
CA SER A 620 30.97 14.41 23.49
C SER A 620 30.51 15.82 23.10
N ALA A 621 29.21 16.12 23.04
CA ALA A 621 28.75 17.51 23.07
C ALA A 621 28.92 18.08 24.49
N LYS A 622 29.64 19.20 24.67
CA LYS A 622 29.63 19.95 25.93
C LYS A 622 28.35 20.76 26.00
N ASP A 623 27.58 20.63 27.07
CA ASP A 623 26.26 21.26 27.27
C ASP A 623 26.28 22.80 27.48
N GLY A 624 27.33 23.49 27.05
CA GLY A 624 27.60 24.89 27.39
C GLY A 624 27.18 25.95 26.36
N GLU A 625 26.71 25.57 25.16
CA GLU A 625 26.47 26.50 24.03
C GLU A 625 25.05 26.41 23.42
N ARG A 626 24.14 25.66 24.07
CA ARG A 626 22.73 25.53 23.67
C ARG A 626 21.81 26.30 24.62
N THR A 627 20.75 26.87 24.09
CA THR A 627 19.70 27.56 24.87
C THR A 627 18.34 27.17 24.31
N GLY A 628 17.37 26.83 25.16
CA GLY A 628 16.00 26.52 24.70
C GLY A 628 15.38 27.70 23.95
N VAL A 629 14.68 27.42 22.85
CA VAL A 629 14.17 28.48 21.95
C VAL A 629 13.23 29.44 22.70
N MET A 630 12.38 28.96 23.61
CA MET A 630 11.49 29.86 24.37
C MET A 630 12.27 30.81 25.28
N ALA A 631 13.38 30.35 25.87
CA ALA A 631 14.24 31.20 26.70
C ALA A 631 14.92 32.28 25.86
N ALA A 632 15.48 31.92 24.70
CA ALA A 632 16.19 32.84 23.81
C ALA A 632 15.28 33.95 23.23
N ILE A 633 14.04 33.62 22.83
CA ILE A 633 13.07 34.63 22.34
C ILE A 633 12.46 35.49 23.47
N ALA A 634 12.57 35.04 24.72
CA ALA A 634 12.04 35.76 25.88
C ALA A 634 13.02 36.80 26.46
N GLU A 635 14.29 36.77 26.05
CA GLU A 635 15.30 37.75 26.49
C GLU A 635 14.84 39.20 26.27
N LYS A 636 15.37 40.11 27.08
CA LYS A 636 14.92 41.51 27.10
C LYS A 636 15.26 42.28 25.81
N ASN A 637 16.25 41.82 25.05
CA ASN A 637 16.71 42.47 23.82
C ASN A 637 16.18 41.77 22.54
N THR A 638 15.62 40.57 22.63
CA THR A 638 15.13 39.77 21.48
C THR A 638 13.65 40.03 21.18
N ARG A 639 13.28 41.29 20.98
CA ARG A 639 11.88 41.69 20.75
C ARG A 639 11.34 41.25 19.39
N GLN A 640 12.19 41.34 18.38
CA GLN A 640 11.96 41.03 16.98
C GLN A 640 12.99 39.96 16.62
N VAL A 641 12.55 38.76 16.25
CA VAL A 641 13.42 37.60 16.06
C VAL A 641 13.18 36.96 14.70
N VAL A 642 14.27 36.60 14.01
CA VAL A 642 14.24 35.63 12.90
C VAL A 642 14.81 34.30 13.39
N LEU A 643 13.99 33.26 13.34
CA LEU A 643 14.34 31.89 13.68
C LEU A 643 14.71 31.12 12.40
N LEU A 644 16.00 30.95 12.19
CA LEU A 644 16.58 30.18 11.10
C LEU A 644 16.64 28.70 11.43
N GLY A 645 16.47 27.86 10.42
CA GLY A 645 16.66 26.42 10.54
C GLY A 645 16.48 25.69 9.22
N ASP A 646 17.09 24.52 9.10
CA ASP A 646 17.02 23.68 7.89
C ASP A 646 15.58 23.22 7.56
N PRO A 647 15.33 22.71 6.34
CA PRO A 647 14.09 21.98 6.04
C PRO A 647 13.85 20.84 7.05
N GLY A 648 12.63 20.76 7.59
CA GLY A 648 12.26 19.75 8.60
C GLY A 648 12.79 19.98 10.02
N SER A 649 13.43 21.13 10.31
CA SER A 649 13.98 21.46 11.64
C SER A 649 12.93 21.83 12.71
N GLY A 650 11.63 21.77 12.42
CA GLY A 650 10.56 22.07 13.39
C GLY A 650 10.13 23.54 13.53
N LYS A 651 10.58 24.46 12.67
CA LYS A 651 10.23 25.90 12.74
C LYS A 651 8.73 26.20 12.88
N SER A 652 7.93 25.74 11.91
CA SER A 652 6.48 25.96 11.87
C SER A 652 5.76 25.24 13.01
N THR A 653 6.24 24.04 13.35
CA THR A 653 5.79 23.26 14.52
C THR A 653 6.03 24.01 15.83
N PHE A 654 7.17 24.68 15.99
CA PHE A 654 7.45 25.53 17.15
C PHE A 654 6.53 26.74 17.19
N ILE A 655 6.29 27.41 16.06
CA ILE A 655 5.34 28.53 15.97
C ILE A 655 3.92 28.09 16.39
N GLN A 656 3.45 26.95 15.90
CA GLN A 656 2.16 26.37 16.29
C GLN A 656 2.11 26.04 17.79
N TYR A 657 3.13 25.33 18.31
CA TYR A 657 3.21 24.96 19.72
C TYR A 657 3.27 26.20 20.64
N LEU A 658 4.03 27.24 20.28
CA LEU A 658 4.12 28.48 21.04
C LEU A 658 2.78 29.23 21.07
N ALA A 659 2.10 29.34 19.93
CA ALA A 659 0.76 29.92 19.86
C ALA A 659 -0.21 29.17 20.80
N TRP A 660 -0.20 27.84 20.73
CA TRP A 660 -1.01 27.00 21.61
C TRP A 660 -0.66 27.20 23.09
N ARG A 661 0.63 27.20 23.47
CA ARG A 661 1.06 27.29 24.87
C ARG A 661 0.64 28.60 25.53
N VAL A 662 0.76 29.71 24.80
CA VAL A 662 0.34 31.04 25.27
C VAL A 662 -1.18 31.08 25.44
N LEU A 663 -1.94 30.55 24.48
CA LEU A 663 -3.41 30.47 24.61
C LEU A 663 -3.85 29.55 25.77
N ASP A 664 -3.12 28.47 26.03
CA ASP A 664 -3.42 27.59 27.15
C ASP A 664 -3.10 28.26 28.50
N ALA A 665 -1.98 29.01 28.59
CA ALA A 665 -1.67 29.84 29.76
C ALA A 665 -2.75 30.91 30.05
N ALA A 666 -3.36 31.47 28.99
CA ALA A 666 -4.38 32.51 29.12
C ALA A 666 -5.77 31.99 29.54
N ARG A 667 -5.98 30.67 29.62
CA ARG A 667 -7.27 30.05 30.03
C ARG A 667 -7.50 30.11 31.54
N ARG A 668 -8.73 30.41 31.94
CA ARG A 668 -9.24 30.17 33.30
C ARG A 668 -9.56 28.69 33.48
N VAL A 669 -8.86 28.04 34.42
CA VAL A 669 -9.31 26.78 35.01
C VAL A 669 -10.44 27.07 35.99
N ASP A 670 -11.62 26.45 35.78
CA ASP A 670 -12.79 26.59 36.66
C ASP A 670 -12.55 25.82 37.98
N LYS A 671 -11.83 26.44 38.92
CA LYS A 671 -11.52 25.86 40.24
C LYS A 671 -12.76 25.85 41.15
N ARG A 672 -13.65 24.88 40.95
CA ARG A 672 -14.45 24.33 42.06
C ARG A 672 -13.50 23.61 43.02
N PRO A 673 -13.61 23.78 44.35
CA PRO A 673 -12.66 23.21 45.30
C PRO A 673 -12.83 21.69 45.40
N GLY A 674 -11.95 20.96 44.73
CA GLY A 674 -11.90 19.50 44.75
C GLY A 674 -10.77 18.96 43.88
N ARG A 675 -9.69 18.49 44.52
CA ARG A 675 -8.46 17.93 43.92
C ARG A 675 -7.53 18.92 43.20
N ALA A 676 -6.56 19.44 43.97
CA ALA A 676 -5.17 19.41 43.55
C ALA A 676 -4.37 18.67 44.64
N SER A 677 -3.42 17.83 44.20
CA SER A 677 -2.52 16.93 44.94
C SER A 677 -2.34 17.12 46.47
N THR A 678 -2.58 16.04 47.21
CA THR A 678 -1.61 15.44 48.16
C THR A 678 -2.17 14.12 48.69
N ILE A 679 -1.39 13.03 48.65
CA ILE A 679 -1.67 11.80 49.38
C ILE A 679 -0.65 11.68 50.51
N PRO A 680 -1.09 11.80 51.76
CA PRO A 680 -0.45 11.08 52.85
C PRO A 680 -1.49 10.43 53.79
N GLY A 681 -1.42 9.10 53.92
CA GLY A 681 -1.89 8.40 55.12
C GLY A 681 -3.33 7.86 55.12
N ALA A 682 -3.43 6.53 54.90
CA ALA A 682 -4.34 5.59 55.56
C ALA A 682 -5.87 5.79 55.53
N GLY A 683 -6.57 4.83 54.90
CA GLY A 683 -7.86 4.35 55.42
C GLY A 683 -8.96 4.04 54.39
N ALA A 684 -9.13 2.75 54.09
CA ALA A 684 -10.27 2.13 53.37
C ALA A 684 -10.41 2.36 51.85
N THR A 685 -10.99 1.35 51.20
CA THR A 685 -10.87 1.05 49.77
C THR A 685 -12.19 1.18 49.01
N ILE A 686 -12.10 1.60 47.73
CA ILE A 686 -13.17 1.44 46.73
C ILE A 686 -12.56 0.64 45.55
N PRO A 687 -13.19 -0.44 45.08
CA PRO A 687 -12.69 -1.21 43.95
C PRO A 687 -13.11 -0.57 42.62
N GLY A 688 -12.16 -0.04 41.86
CA GLY A 688 -12.43 0.59 40.55
C GLY A 688 -11.34 1.53 40.02
N ASP A 689 -10.32 1.87 40.81
CA ASP A 689 -9.26 2.78 40.37
C ASP A 689 -8.19 2.08 39.50
N ILE A 690 -8.00 2.62 38.29
CA ILE A 690 -6.82 2.40 37.46
C ILE A 690 -5.59 2.93 38.22
N PRO A 691 -4.47 2.20 38.30
CA PRO A 691 -3.28 2.67 39.03
C PRO A 691 -2.72 3.95 38.41
N PRO A 692 -2.15 4.87 39.22
CA PRO A 692 -1.62 6.14 38.72
C PRO A 692 -0.46 5.95 37.74
N VAL A 693 -0.47 6.73 36.67
CA VAL A 693 0.39 6.58 35.48
C VAL A 693 1.80 7.17 35.68
N ASP A 694 2.34 7.07 36.90
CA ASP A 694 3.68 7.59 37.23
C ASP A 694 4.77 6.52 37.02
N ALA A 695 4.43 5.23 37.08
CA ALA A 695 5.37 4.14 36.85
C ALA A 695 5.72 3.90 35.36
N ALA A 696 4.99 4.53 34.43
CA ALA A 696 5.11 4.28 32.99
C ALA A 696 6.07 5.23 32.24
N LEU A 697 6.48 6.34 32.87
CA LEU A 697 7.29 7.39 32.23
C LEU A 697 8.80 7.07 32.18
N GLY A 698 9.29 6.16 33.02
CA GLY A 698 10.73 6.11 33.30
C GLY A 698 11.17 7.43 33.97
N PRO A 699 12.39 7.94 33.69
CA PRO A 699 12.89 9.18 34.29
C PRO A 699 12.43 10.48 33.60
N TYR A 700 11.61 10.41 32.55
CA TYR A 700 11.30 11.54 31.68
C TYR A 700 10.12 12.39 32.20
N PRO A 701 10.17 13.74 32.06
CA PRO A 701 9.16 14.63 32.62
C PRO A 701 7.77 14.52 31.93
N PRO A 702 6.68 14.90 32.61
CA PRO A 702 5.36 15.04 32.00
C PRO A 702 5.30 16.07 30.85
N TYR A 703 4.28 15.94 30.02
CA TYR A 703 4.01 16.85 28.90
C TYR A 703 3.97 18.33 29.35
N GLY A 704 4.83 19.15 28.73
CA GLY A 704 4.89 20.59 28.97
C GLY A 704 5.68 21.03 30.22
N GLU A 705 6.20 20.11 31.04
CA GLU A 705 7.02 20.48 32.22
C GLU A 705 8.52 20.68 31.90
N SER A 706 8.98 20.30 30.70
CA SER A 706 10.38 20.40 30.29
C SER A 706 10.84 21.80 29.83
N GLU A 707 9.93 22.68 29.42
CA GLU A 707 10.24 24.06 28.99
C GLU A 707 9.16 25.03 29.51
N PRO A 708 9.39 25.73 30.65
CA PRO A 708 8.39 26.62 31.23
C PRO A 708 8.23 27.88 30.37
N LEU A 709 6.98 28.26 30.07
CA LEU A 709 6.68 29.46 29.30
C LEU A 709 7.08 30.73 30.09
N PRO A 710 7.98 31.57 29.57
CA PRO A 710 8.39 32.80 30.25
C PRO A 710 7.25 33.82 30.37
N ASP A 711 7.18 34.54 31.49
CA ASP A 711 6.13 35.55 31.77
C ASP A 711 5.98 36.58 30.65
N THR A 712 7.09 36.98 30.03
CA THR A 712 7.13 37.93 28.90
C THR A 712 6.42 37.44 27.64
N LEU A 713 6.23 36.13 27.48
CA LEU A 713 5.42 35.52 26.41
C LEU A 713 4.03 35.15 26.92
N ALA A 714 3.90 34.74 28.19
CA ALA A 714 2.63 34.35 28.80
C ALA A 714 1.61 35.50 28.89
N GLU A 715 2.07 36.76 28.97
CA GLU A 715 1.21 37.95 28.93
C GLU A 715 0.77 38.39 27.52
N CYS A 716 1.28 37.74 26.47
CA CYS A 716 1.01 38.16 25.09
C CYS A 716 -0.27 37.52 24.52
N LEU A 717 -0.82 38.15 23.48
CA LEU A 717 -1.92 37.64 22.67
C LEU A 717 -1.37 37.16 21.31
N PRO A 718 -1.36 35.85 21.01
CA PRO A 718 -0.75 35.35 19.79
C PRO A 718 -1.61 35.67 18.57
N VAL A 719 -0.95 35.87 17.42
CA VAL A 719 -1.55 35.93 16.09
C VAL A 719 -0.58 35.26 15.12
N ARG A 720 -1.07 34.32 14.30
CA ARG A 720 -0.25 33.55 13.35
C ARG A 720 -0.57 33.99 11.93
N PHE A 721 0.47 34.25 11.14
CA PHE A 721 0.35 34.54 9.72
C PHE A 721 1.26 33.60 8.94
N ILE A 722 0.71 32.96 7.92
CA ILE A 722 1.50 32.21 6.94
C ILE A 722 1.94 33.20 5.85
N LEU A 723 3.26 33.40 5.71
CA LEU A 723 3.81 34.47 4.88
C LEU A 723 3.58 34.26 3.38
N ARG A 724 3.50 33.00 2.89
CA ARG A 724 3.06 32.72 1.51
C ARG A 724 1.62 33.18 1.22
N GLU A 725 0.72 33.09 2.19
CA GLU A 725 -0.69 33.46 2.02
C GLU A 725 -0.89 34.97 2.08
N VAL A 726 -0.14 35.66 2.95
CA VAL A 726 -0.06 37.13 2.95
C VAL A 726 0.58 37.63 1.64
N GLY A 727 1.71 37.04 1.23
CA GLY A 727 2.43 37.41 0.01
C GLY A 727 1.65 37.15 -1.29
N ALA A 728 0.84 36.10 -1.34
CA ALA A 728 -0.02 35.78 -2.48
C ALA A 728 -1.13 36.83 -2.69
N ARG A 729 -1.59 37.47 -1.61
CA ARG A 729 -2.63 38.52 -1.65
C ARG A 729 -2.11 39.88 -2.14
N ILE A 730 -0.78 40.07 -2.22
CA ILE A 730 -0.17 41.33 -2.69
C ILE A 730 -0.30 41.44 -4.22
N ASP A 731 -1.00 42.47 -4.69
CA ASP A 731 -0.94 43.02 -6.05
C ASP A 731 0.13 44.13 -6.10
N PRO A 732 1.33 43.88 -6.65
CA PRO A 732 2.42 44.87 -6.65
C PRO A 732 2.12 46.14 -7.44
N ALA A 733 1.07 46.16 -8.26
CA ALA A 733 0.66 47.32 -9.04
C ALA A 733 -0.38 48.21 -8.32
N LYS A 734 -0.96 47.75 -7.20
CA LYS A 734 -2.03 48.46 -6.47
C LYS A 734 -1.75 48.63 -4.98
N ASP A 735 -1.15 47.63 -4.36
CA ASP A 735 -0.98 47.60 -2.91
C ASP A 735 0.29 48.33 -2.49
N SER A 736 0.14 49.28 -1.57
CA SER A 736 1.28 49.96 -0.96
C SER A 736 1.98 49.00 0.02
N PRO A 737 3.31 48.89 -0.01
CA PRO A 737 4.04 48.12 0.99
C PRO A 737 3.89 48.78 2.35
N GLY A 738 3.42 48.03 3.36
CA GLY A 738 3.24 48.55 4.70
C GLY A 738 2.45 47.63 5.63
N ALA A 739 2.38 48.02 6.91
CA ALA A 739 1.80 47.21 7.99
C ALA A 739 0.32 46.83 7.79
N ASP A 740 -0.44 47.59 7.01
CA ASP A 740 -1.87 47.32 6.77
C ASP A 740 -2.12 45.98 6.05
N LEU A 741 -1.15 45.45 5.28
CA LEU A 741 -1.24 44.09 4.71
C LEU A 741 -1.48 43.01 5.79
N PHE A 742 -0.87 43.15 6.97
CA PHE A 742 -1.09 42.23 8.10
C PHE A 742 -2.40 42.50 8.84
N TRP A 743 -2.84 43.76 8.88
CA TRP A 743 -4.11 44.12 9.50
C TRP A 743 -5.32 43.73 8.66
N ASP A 744 -5.20 43.75 7.33
CA ASP A 744 -6.22 43.26 6.40
C ASP A 744 -6.24 41.72 6.37
N ALA A 745 -5.07 41.08 6.42
CA ALA A 745 -4.97 39.63 6.61
C ALA A 745 -5.63 39.17 7.93
N LEU A 746 -5.47 39.92 9.03
CA LEU A 746 -6.15 39.65 10.30
C LEU A 746 -7.67 39.81 10.17
N TYR A 747 -8.17 40.86 9.52
CA TYR A 747 -9.60 41.06 9.32
C TYR A 747 -10.22 39.93 8.48
N ALA A 748 -9.50 39.44 7.46
CA ALA A 748 -9.91 38.29 6.67
C ALA A 748 -9.99 37.00 7.50
N ASP A 749 -8.95 36.68 8.29
CA ASP A 749 -8.92 35.49 9.17
C ASP A 749 -10.04 35.53 10.23
N LEU A 750 -10.27 36.70 10.86
CA LEU A 750 -11.40 36.91 11.77
C LEU A 750 -12.76 36.70 11.08
N SER A 751 -12.91 37.20 9.85
CA SER A 751 -14.15 37.07 9.07
C SER A 751 -14.43 35.63 8.67
N GLN A 752 -13.39 34.88 8.30
CA GLN A 752 -13.46 33.46 7.95
C GLN A 752 -13.85 32.60 9.16
N ARG A 753 -13.23 32.83 10.34
CA ARG A 753 -13.47 32.02 11.54
C ARG A 753 -14.77 32.34 12.30
N LEU A 754 -15.19 33.61 12.31
CA LEU A 754 -16.27 34.10 13.18
C LEU A 754 -17.51 34.57 12.42
N GLY A 755 -17.40 34.77 11.10
CA GLY A 755 -18.37 35.50 10.30
C GLY A 755 -18.26 37.01 10.48
N GLN A 756 -18.54 37.74 9.40
CA GLN A 756 -18.34 39.20 9.26
C GLN A 756 -18.86 40.01 10.47
N LYS A 757 -20.08 39.74 10.95
CA LYS A 757 -20.69 40.46 12.08
C LYS A 757 -19.89 40.37 13.39
N LYS A 758 -19.23 39.25 13.67
CA LYS A 758 -18.36 39.09 14.85
C LYS A 758 -16.98 39.72 14.59
N ALA A 759 -16.47 39.60 13.37
CA ALA A 759 -15.20 40.22 12.97
C ALA A 759 -15.24 41.75 13.08
N ASP A 760 -16.30 42.41 12.58
CA ASP A 760 -16.46 43.87 12.67
C ASP A 760 -16.40 44.40 14.11
N VAL A 761 -17.02 43.66 15.05
CA VAL A 761 -17.08 44.01 16.47
C VAL A 761 -15.75 43.73 17.19
N LEU A 762 -15.03 42.67 16.81
CA LEU A 762 -13.79 42.26 17.46
C LEU A 762 -12.54 42.95 16.90
N TYR A 763 -12.52 43.27 15.61
CA TYR A 763 -11.31 43.66 14.88
C TYR A 763 -10.64 44.92 15.46
N ARG A 764 -11.38 46.02 15.65
CA ARG A 764 -10.79 47.26 16.20
C ARG A 764 -10.25 47.08 17.62
N PRO A 765 -11.01 46.52 18.58
CA PRO A 765 -10.48 46.20 19.91
C PRO A 765 -9.24 45.27 19.86
N LEU A 766 -9.29 44.20 19.06
CA LEU A 766 -8.19 43.24 18.96
C LEU A 766 -6.94 43.86 18.31
N ARG A 767 -7.08 44.67 17.25
CA ARG A 767 -5.96 45.42 16.65
C ARG A 767 -5.24 46.27 17.69
N GLN A 768 -5.97 47.05 18.49
CA GLN A 768 -5.37 47.85 19.56
C GLN A 768 -4.60 46.98 20.58
N GLN A 769 -5.20 45.89 21.07
CA GLN A 769 -4.52 45.01 22.02
C GLN A 769 -3.33 44.27 21.41
N LEU A 770 -3.37 43.89 20.13
CA LEU A 770 -2.21 43.29 19.44
C LEU A 770 -1.08 44.32 19.25
N THR A 771 -1.39 45.59 19.00
CA THR A 771 -0.37 46.67 19.01
C THR A 771 0.32 46.78 20.37
N GLU A 772 -0.42 46.60 21.48
CA GLU A 772 0.08 46.71 22.85
C GLU A 772 0.78 45.45 23.39
N LYS A 773 0.22 44.25 23.16
CA LYS A 773 0.65 42.96 23.74
C LYS A 773 0.61 41.79 22.74
N GLY A 774 0.61 42.03 21.43
CA GLY A 774 0.59 40.95 20.44
C GLY A 774 1.88 40.12 20.42
N LEU A 775 1.73 38.81 20.19
CA LEU A 775 2.82 37.92 19.79
C LEU A 775 2.57 37.51 18.34
N PHE A 776 3.25 38.19 17.42
CA PHE A 776 3.12 37.97 15.99
C PHE A 776 4.04 36.84 15.55
N LEU A 777 3.45 35.79 14.99
CA LEU A 777 4.14 34.57 14.58
C LEU A 777 4.03 34.45 13.05
N LEU A 778 5.09 34.85 12.36
CA LEU A 778 5.15 34.98 10.91
C LEU A 778 5.90 33.78 10.34
N ASP A 779 5.18 32.86 9.69
CA ASP A 779 5.71 31.53 9.33
C ASP A 779 5.99 31.43 7.82
N GLY A 780 7.20 30.99 7.46
CA GLY A 780 7.58 30.64 6.09
C GLY A 780 8.01 31.82 5.20
N LEU A 781 8.94 32.67 5.66
CA LEU A 781 9.49 33.75 4.80
C LEU A 781 10.18 33.19 3.54
N ASP A 782 10.78 31.99 3.64
CA ASP A 782 11.37 31.26 2.52
C ASP A 782 10.35 30.69 1.52
N GLU A 783 9.05 30.68 1.83
CA GLU A 783 7.99 30.20 0.93
C GLU A 783 7.48 31.31 -0.02
N VAL A 784 8.00 32.54 0.11
CA VAL A 784 7.70 33.66 -0.77
C VAL A 784 8.84 33.82 -1.80
N PRO A 785 8.59 33.71 -3.11
CA PRO A 785 9.66 33.71 -4.12
C PRO A 785 10.62 34.90 -4.04
N GLU A 786 11.92 34.65 -4.24
CA GLU A 786 12.95 35.70 -4.24
C GLU A 786 12.88 36.63 -5.46
N THR A 787 12.33 36.13 -6.56
CA THR A 787 12.21 36.84 -7.83
C THR A 787 10.90 37.65 -7.91
N GLY A 788 10.88 38.83 -7.27
CA GLY A 788 9.88 39.85 -7.57
C GLY A 788 9.55 40.82 -6.44
N VAL A 789 8.86 41.91 -6.81
CA VAL A 789 8.45 43.03 -5.94
C VAL A 789 7.64 42.59 -4.71
N ARG A 790 6.95 41.44 -4.77
CA ARG A 790 6.18 40.89 -3.64
C ARG A 790 7.01 40.62 -2.38
N ARG A 791 8.23 40.09 -2.50
CA ARG A 791 9.07 39.79 -1.33
C ARG A 791 9.63 41.07 -0.70
N GLU A 792 10.00 42.05 -1.52
CA GLU A 792 10.36 43.40 -1.06
C GLU A 792 9.20 44.06 -0.31
N HIS A 793 7.99 44.09 -0.90
CA HIS A 793 6.80 44.64 -0.26
C HIS A 793 6.47 43.95 1.07
N LEU A 794 6.63 42.63 1.14
CA LEU A 794 6.40 41.86 2.37
C LEU A 794 7.46 42.16 3.45
N LEU A 795 8.74 42.26 3.09
CA LEU A 795 9.81 42.63 4.03
C LEU A 795 9.57 44.04 4.59
N THR A 796 9.23 45.01 3.75
CA THR A 796 8.82 46.36 4.18
C THR A 796 7.62 46.29 5.12
N ALA A 797 6.58 45.53 4.78
CA ALA A 797 5.40 45.39 5.63
C ALA A 797 5.71 44.75 7.00
N VAL A 798 6.65 43.79 7.06
CA VAL A 798 7.11 43.20 8.34
C VAL A 798 7.88 44.23 9.17
N SER A 799 8.76 45.02 8.55
CA SER A 799 9.48 46.10 9.22
C SER A 799 8.54 47.21 9.73
N ASP A 800 7.56 47.63 8.94
CA ASP A 800 6.57 48.65 9.32
C ASP A 800 5.63 48.15 10.41
N LEU A 801 5.18 46.89 10.32
CA LEU A 801 4.45 46.24 11.41
C LEU A 801 5.29 46.29 12.67
N ALA A 802 6.55 45.86 12.60
CA ALA A 802 7.46 45.82 13.75
C ALA A 802 7.73 47.20 14.37
N ALA A 803 7.77 48.25 13.57
CA ALA A 803 7.88 49.64 14.00
C ALA A 803 6.60 50.15 14.69
N SER A 804 5.42 49.66 14.27
CA SER A 804 4.13 50.08 14.84
C SER A 804 3.84 49.55 16.27
N LEU A 805 4.58 48.56 16.76
CA LEU A 805 4.28 47.85 18.01
C LEU A 805 4.91 48.46 19.28
N SER A 806 4.20 48.39 20.40
CA SER A 806 4.35 49.10 21.71
C SER A 806 5.65 49.09 22.55
N LYS A 807 6.68 48.34 22.20
CA LYS A 807 7.77 47.77 23.06
C LYS A 807 7.46 46.49 23.85
N THR A 808 6.22 46.20 24.26
CA THR A 808 5.88 44.95 24.98
C THR A 808 5.47 43.79 24.08
N ALA A 809 4.81 44.07 22.94
CA ALA A 809 4.49 43.07 21.92
C ALA A 809 5.77 42.46 21.28
N ARG A 810 5.71 41.25 20.74
CA ARG A 810 6.83 40.48 20.16
C ARG A 810 6.55 40.10 18.70
N ILE A 811 7.60 39.96 17.88
CA ILE A 811 7.53 39.35 16.54
C ILE A 811 8.55 38.21 16.45
N LEU A 812 8.10 37.08 15.91
CA LEU A 812 8.93 35.94 15.52
C LEU A 812 8.68 35.64 14.03
N VAL A 813 9.73 35.56 13.24
CA VAL A 813 9.69 35.19 11.80
C VAL A 813 10.43 33.87 11.62
N SER A 814 9.86 32.90 10.92
CA SER A 814 10.58 31.68 10.51
C SER A 814 11.14 31.80 9.10
N ALA A 815 12.37 31.35 8.89
CA ALA A 815 13.02 31.32 7.57
C ALA A 815 14.04 30.18 7.45
N ARG A 816 14.44 29.83 6.21
CA ARG A 816 15.64 29.01 5.94
C ARG A 816 16.91 29.87 5.92
N PRO A 817 18.07 29.35 6.37
CA PRO A 817 19.32 30.10 6.39
C PRO A 817 19.71 30.71 5.04
N TYR A 818 19.63 29.95 3.94
CA TYR A 818 20.01 30.43 2.60
C TYR A 818 19.12 31.59 2.12
N ALA A 819 17.80 31.45 2.32
CA ALA A 819 16.83 32.44 1.85
C ALA A 819 17.00 33.79 2.57
N TYR A 820 17.38 33.74 3.85
CA TYR A 820 17.65 34.94 4.65
C TYR A 820 19.06 35.52 4.44
N ALA A 821 20.01 34.73 3.92
CA ALA A 821 21.38 35.18 3.67
C ALA A 821 21.52 36.11 2.44
N GLY A 822 20.57 36.06 1.51
CA GLY A 822 20.58 36.86 0.28
C GLY A 822 20.58 38.38 0.51
N GLN A 823 21.30 39.11 -0.35
CA GLN A 823 21.37 40.57 -0.29
C GLN A 823 19.98 41.19 -0.51
N GLY A 824 19.47 41.91 0.50
CA GLY A 824 18.12 42.50 0.49
C GLY A 824 17.04 41.65 1.18
N ASN A 825 17.32 40.39 1.53
CA ASN A 825 16.35 39.50 2.20
C ASN A 825 16.34 39.59 3.74
N GLN A 826 17.20 40.43 4.32
CA GLN A 826 17.37 40.56 5.77
C GLN A 826 16.44 41.62 6.37
N LEU A 827 15.81 41.31 7.50
CA LEU A 827 14.96 42.24 8.25
C LEU A 827 15.82 43.12 9.19
N PRO A 828 15.91 44.44 8.97
CA PRO A 828 16.73 45.31 9.80
C PRO A 828 16.23 45.36 11.25
N GLY A 829 17.15 45.25 12.21
CA GLY A 829 16.85 45.35 13.65
C GLY A 829 16.39 44.04 14.31
N PHE A 830 16.20 42.95 13.55
CA PHE A 830 15.79 41.66 14.10
C PHE A 830 17.00 40.87 14.61
N ALA A 831 16.87 40.25 15.78
CA ALA A 831 17.83 39.30 16.30
C ALA A 831 17.72 37.97 15.54
N VAL A 832 18.86 37.39 15.13
CA VAL A 832 18.88 36.13 14.37
C VAL A 832 19.24 34.98 15.30
N LEU A 833 18.35 33.99 15.41
CA LEU A 833 18.57 32.76 16.15
C LEU A 833 18.60 31.58 15.18
N SER A 834 19.42 30.56 15.44
CA SER A 834 19.52 29.37 14.59
C SER A 834 19.21 28.10 15.36
N LEU A 835 18.24 27.32 14.89
CA LEU A 835 17.87 26.02 15.46
C LEU A 835 19.01 25.01 15.34
N GLY A 836 19.36 24.37 16.46
CA GLY A 836 20.24 23.22 16.49
C GLY A 836 19.52 21.93 16.02
N PRO A 837 20.28 20.90 15.58
CA PRO A 837 19.73 19.55 15.46
C PRO A 837 19.36 19.00 16.84
N LEU A 838 18.35 18.12 16.89
CA LEU A 838 17.97 17.45 18.14
C LEU A 838 19.17 16.70 18.73
N ASN A 839 19.38 16.88 20.03
CA ASN A 839 20.33 16.11 20.81
C ASN A 839 19.70 14.75 21.21
N ARG A 840 20.49 13.91 21.88
CA ARG A 840 20.06 12.57 22.30
C ARG A 840 18.85 12.60 23.24
N GLU A 841 18.88 13.46 24.23
CA GLU A 841 17.83 13.59 25.26
C GLU A 841 16.50 14.05 24.63
N GLN A 842 16.55 15.01 23.70
CA GLN A 842 15.41 15.44 22.92
C GLN A 842 14.81 14.30 22.07
N ILE A 843 15.65 13.47 21.45
CA ILE A 843 15.18 12.29 20.70
C ILE A 843 14.54 11.26 21.65
N GLU A 844 15.15 10.98 22.79
CA GLU A 844 14.61 10.04 23.80
C GLU A 844 13.26 10.52 24.36
N ILE A 845 13.14 11.81 24.71
CA ILE A 845 11.88 12.44 25.15
C ILE A 845 10.83 12.36 24.04
N TYR A 846 11.17 12.71 22.79
CA TYR A 846 10.24 12.64 21.67
C TYR A 846 9.70 11.21 21.46
N VAL A 847 10.58 10.21 21.49
CA VAL A 847 10.19 8.81 21.30
C VAL A 847 9.30 8.33 22.47
N ALA A 848 9.63 8.67 23.71
CA ALA A 848 8.79 8.35 24.87
C ALA A 848 7.39 8.98 24.76
N HIS A 849 7.34 10.28 24.42
CA HIS A 849 6.11 11.04 24.19
C HIS A 849 5.26 10.46 23.06
N TRP A 850 5.88 10.13 21.92
CA TRP A 850 5.21 9.52 20.77
C TRP A 850 4.52 8.20 21.14
N TYR A 851 5.26 7.25 21.72
CA TYR A 851 4.68 5.94 22.05
C TYR A 851 3.63 6.03 23.15
N ARG A 852 3.78 6.94 24.11
CA ARG A 852 2.75 7.23 25.12
C ARG A 852 1.46 7.77 24.48
N ALA A 853 1.57 8.75 23.60
CA ALA A 853 0.41 9.41 22.98
C ALA A 853 -0.32 8.50 21.99
N VAL A 854 0.41 7.65 21.26
CA VAL A 854 -0.16 6.68 20.30
C VAL A 854 -0.74 5.43 20.96
N ALA A 855 -0.31 5.07 22.18
CA ALA A 855 -0.74 3.85 22.86
C ALA A 855 -2.27 3.66 22.98
N PRO A 856 -3.09 4.67 23.37
CA PRO A 856 -4.54 4.52 23.47
C PRO A 856 -5.20 4.18 22.13
N PHE A 857 -4.77 4.85 21.05
CA PHE A 857 -5.27 4.63 19.69
C PHE A 857 -4.97 3.23 19.16
N MET A 858 -3.85 2.63 19.59
CA MET A 858 -3.42 1.29 19.20
C MET A 858 -3.86 0.19 20.18
N GLY A 859 -4.63 0.53 21.23
CA GLY A 859 -5.02 -0.41 22.29
C GLY A 859 -3.85 -0.96 23.11
N TRP A 860 -2.70 -0.28 23.13
CA TRP A 860 -1.49 -0.79 23.77
C TRP A 860 -1.47 -0.48 25.28
N GLN A 861 -1.20 -1.52 26.08
CA GLN A 861 -0.84 -1.36 27.49
C GLN A 861 0.42 -0.47 27.62
N PRO A 862 0.55 0.36 28.67
CA PRO A 862 1.67 1.30 28.82
C PRO A 862 3.06 0.64 28.70
N GLU A 863 3.23 -0.56 29.28
CA GLU A 863 4.49 -1.31 29.19
C GLU A 863 4.83 -1.80 27.77
N ARG A 864 3.82 -2.06 26.92
CA ARG A 864 4.00 -2.40 25.50
C ARG A 864 4.46 -1.17 24.72
N ALA A 865 3.89 0.00 25.01
CA ALA A 865 4.31 1.27 24.42
C ALA A 865 5.76 1.62 24.81
N ARG A 866 6.11 1.48 26.10
CA ARG A 866 7.47 1.69 26.63
C ARG A 866 8.50 0.83 25.90
N LYS A 867 8.27 -0.50 25.80
CA LYS A 867 9.16 -1.43 25.07
C LYS A 867 9.28 -1.12 23.58
N ARG A 868 8.23 -0.58 22.94
CA ARG A 868 8.26 -0.17 21.53
C ARG A 868 9.10 1.09 21.32
N GLY A 869 9.05 2.03 22.26
CA GLY A 869 9.97 3.18 22.31
C GLY A 869 11.42 2.75 22.52
N GLU A 870 11.69 1.86 23.48
CA GLU A 870 13.03 1.27 23.73
C GLU A 870 13.57 0.58 22.47
N SER A 871 12.75 -0.22 21.79
CA SER A 871 13.12 -0.90 20.53
C SER A 871 13.47 0.11 19.42
N LEU A 872 12.73 1.21 19.29
CA LEU A 872 13.07 2.25 18.31
C LEU A 872 14.40 2.91 18.68
N MET A 873 14.62 3.26 19.95
CA MET A 873 15.89 3.84 20.41
C MET A 873 17.08 2.90 20.15
N GLN A 874 16.92 1.58 20.36
CA GLN A 874 17.96 0.60 20.02
C GLN A 874 18.29 0.59 18.53
N VAL A 875 17.29 0.72 17.64
CA VAL A 875 17.50 0.78 16.18
C VAL A 875 18.16 2.10 15.76
N LEU A 876 17.78 3.23 16.36
CA LEU A 876 18.41 4.53 16.12
C LEU A 876 19.88 4.57 16.58
N LEU A 877 20.19 3.94 17.72
CA LEU A 877 21.55 3.88 18.28
C LEU A 877 22.44 2.87 17.55
N SER A 878 21.90 1.77 17.03
CA SER A 878 22.69 0.74 16.33
C SER A 878 22.99 1.09 14.87
N ARG A 879 22.13 1.88 14.20
CA ARG A 879 22.29 2.25 12.79
C ARG A 879 22.67 3.73 12.66
N LYS A 880 23.98 4.00 12.51
CA LYS A 880 24.59 5.35 12.42
C LYS A 880 23.85 6.33 11.49
N TYR A 881 23.36 5.87 10.33
CA TYR A 881 22.65 6.73 9.37
C TYR A 881 21.24 7.14 9.84
N LEU A 882 20.62 6.39 10.75
CA LEU A 882 19.31 6.73 11.33
C LEU A 882 19.43 7.78 12.43
N ALA A 883 20.51 7.76 13.22
CA ALA A 883 20.79 8.81 14.20
C ALA A 883 20.87 10.20 13.53
N ASP A 884 21.56 10.30 12.39
CA ASP A 884 21.64 11.53 11.59
C ASP A 884 20.25 12.01 11.11
N PHE A 885 19.34 11.10 10.77
CA PHE A 885 17.97 11.45 10.37
C PHE A 885 17.12 11.85 11.58
N ALA A 886 17.18 11.08 12.67
CA ALA A 886 16.47 11.33 13.92
C ALA A 886 16.81 12.71 14.53
N SER A 887 17.97 13.27 14.21
CA SER A 887 18.35 14.64 14.58
C SER A 887 17.44 15.73 13.99
N ARG A 888 16.61 15.41 12.98
CA ARG A 888 15.65 16.32 12.35
C ARG A 888 14.22 15.93 12.76
N PRO A 889 13.45 16.80 13.45
CA PRO A 889 12.11 16.48 13.93
C PRO A 889 11.20 15.83 12.89
N LEU A 890 11.16 16.39 11.67
CA LEU A 890 10.38 15.83 10.54
C LEU A 890 10.70 14.36 10.27
N LEU A 891 11.98 14.02 10.14
CA LEU A 891 12.40 12.65 9.81
C LEU A 891 12.21 11.71 11.01
N LEU A 892 12.42 12.20 12.24
CA LEU A 892 12.11 11.45 13.46
C LEU A 892 10.61 11.11 13.54
N THR A 893 9.71 12.04 13.19
CA THR A 893 8.27 11.77 13.10
C THR A 893 7.95 10.69 12.07
N LEU A 894 8.54 10.75 10.86
CA LEU A 894 8.34 9.74 9.82
C LEU A 894 8.86 8.36 10.26
N ILE A 895 10.05 8.29 10.85
CA ILE A 895 10.66 7.05 11.36
C ILE A 895 9.82 6.46 12.51
N ALA A 896 9.37 7.28 13.45
CA ALA A 896 8.51 6.84 14.55
C ALA A 896 7.16 6.31 14.04
N SER A 897 6.56 6.95 13.03
CA SER A 897 5.34 6.48 12.36
C SER A 897 5.54 5.13 11.65
N LEU A 898 6.60 4.99 10.84
CA LEU A 898 6.91 3.74 10.14
C LEU A 898 7.15 2.58 11.12
N HIS A 899 7.89 2.82 12.21
CA HIS A 899 8.09 1.81 13.27
C HIS A 899 6.80 1.48 14.03
N THR A 900 5.93 2.48 14.24
CA THR A 900 4.60 2.29 14.85
C THR A 900 3.74 1.34 14.03
N SER A 901 3.65 1.55 12.70
CA SER A 901 2.82 0.75 11.81
C SER A 901 3.39 -0.63 11.45
N ARG A 902 4.72 -0.78 11.34
CA ARG A 902 5.35 -2.00 10.79
C ARG A 902 6.08 -2.93 11.79
N ALA A 903 6.15 -2.57 13.06
CA ALA A 903 6.89 -3.27 14.12
C ALA A 903 8.43 -3.30 13.98
N GLN A 904 8.98 -3.25 12.75
CA GLN A 904 10.40 -3.07 12.44
C GLN A 904 10.58 -2.05 11.32
N LEU A 905 11.78 -1.46 11.22
CA LEU A 905 12.17 -0.55 10.14
C LEU A 905 13.03 -1.30 9.10
N PRO A 906 12.87 -1.00 7.79
CA PRO A 906 13.74 -1.52 6.73
C PRO A 906 15.22 -1.46 7.08
N GLU A 907 15.98 -2.49 6.71
CA GLU A 907 17.43 -2.51 6.91
C GLU A 907 18.13 -1.59 5.89
N ASP A 908 17.67 -1.63 4.64
CA ASP A 908 18.18 -0.81 3.56
C ASP A 908 17.76 0.67 3.69
N ARG A 909 18.71 1.53 3.35
CA ARG A 909 18.57 2.98 3.46
C ARG A 909 17.71 3.55 2.33
N ALA A 910 17.77 3.01 1.12
CA ALA A 910 16.96 3.48 -0.01
C ALA A 910 15.49 3.08 0.19
N GLU A 911 15.21 1.85 0.65
CA GLU A 911 13.86 1.39 0.99
C GLU A 911 13.21 2.28 2.08
N LEU A 912 13.95 2.64 3.14
CA LEU A 912 13.44 3.54 4.17
C LEU A 912 13.16 4.95 3.62
N TYR A 913 14.00 5.47 2.73
CA TYR A 913 13.75 6.75 2.05
C TYR A 913 12.51 6.68 1.16
N GLU A 914 12.36 5.63 0.35
CA GLU A 914 11.20 5.44 -0.51
C GLU A 914 9.91 5.38 0.30
N GLN A 915 9.90 4.63 1.41
CA GLN A 915 8.74 4.56 2.31
C GLN A 915 8.46 5.90 3.00
N SER A 916 9.50 6.68 3.33
CA SER A 916 9.34 8.03 3.90
C SER A 916 8.77 9.01 2.86
N VAL A 917 9.21 8.93 1.60
CA VAL A 917 8.71 9.72 0.47
C VAL A 917 7.26 9.34 0.14
N GLU A 918 6.95 8.04 0.10
CA GLU A 918 5.58 7.56 -0.09
C GLU A 918 4.66 8.09 1.01
N LEU A 919 5.10 8.07 2.27
CA LEU A 919 4.31 8.57 3.40
C LEU A 919 4.06 10.09 3.27
N VAL A 920 5.06 10.88 2.89
CA VAL A 920 4.89 12.32 2.66
C VAL A 920 3.94 12.60 1.48
N LEU A 921 4.21 12.02 0.31
CA LEU A 921 3.44 12.28 -0.92
C LEU A 921 1.99 11.77 -0.81
N ARG A 922 1.76 10.56 -0.27
CA ARG A 922 0.43 9.97 -0.18
C ARG A 922 -0.38 10.41 1.04
N ARG A 923 0.24 10.83 2.15
CA ARG A 923 -0.47 11.03 3.43
C ARG A 923 -0.31 12.40 4.07
N TRP A 924 0.74 13.16 3.75
CA TRP A 924 0.94 14.50 4.29
C TRP A 924 0.25 15.55 3.40
N GLN A 925 0.49 15.49 2.08
CA GLN A 925 0.12 16.59 1.19
C GLN A 925 -1.36 16.60 0.76
N MET A 926 -2.05 15.45 0.80
CA MET A 926 -3.48 15.32 0.42
C MET A 926 -4.48 15.99 1.37
N ARG A 927 -4.05 16.55 2.52
CA ARG A 927 -4.93 17.20 3.53
C ARG A 927 -4.57 18.66 3.82
N LEU A 928 -3.81 19.30 2.93
CA LEU A 928 -3.68 20.76 2.92
C LEU A 928 -4.88 21.36 2.18
N ASP A 929 -6.04 21.39 2.84
CA ASP A 929 -7.18 22.21 2.44
C ASP A 929 -6.79 23.68 2.57
N THR A 930 -6.13 24.19 1.53
CA THR A 930 -6.01 25.62 1.29
C THR A 930 -7.13 25.99 0.33
N GLU A 931 -8.13 26.71 0.83
CA GLU A 931 -9.17 27.35 0.02
C GLU A 931 -8.87 28.84 -0.13
N ASP A 932 -9.27 29.44 -1.26
CA ASP A 932 -9.23 30.88 -1.46
C ASP A 932 -10.31 31.59 -0.61
N ALA A 933 -10.38 32.92 -0.71
CA ALA A 933 -11.36 33.70 0.06
C ALA A 933 -12.83 33.48 -0.39
N GLN A 934 -13.05 32.61 -1.38
CA GLN A 934 -14.33 32.27 -1.99
C GLN A 934 -14.70 30.78 -1.79
N GLY A 935 -13.83 29.97 -1.16
CA GLY A 935 -14.06 28.54 -0.91
C GLY A 935 -13.63 27.63 -2.06
N ASN A 936 -12.80 28.09 -3.00
CA ASN A 936 -12.24 27.24 -4.06
C ASN A 936 -10.88 26.67 -3.61
N PRO A 937 -10.54 25.40 -3.90
CA PRO A 937 -9.21 24.87 -3.66
C PRO A 937 -8.10 25.71 -4.33
N LEU A 938 -7.11 26.14 -3.54
CA LEU A 938 -5.89 26.85 -3.98
C LEU A 938 -4.88 25.91 -4.64
N LEU A 939 -5.02 24.59 -4.46
CA LEU A 939 -4.47 23.61 -5.37
C LEU A 939 -5.40 23.51 -6.56
N ASP A 940 -4.86 23.75 -7.77
CA ASP A 940 -5.57 23.50 -9.02
C ASP A 940 -6.26 22.11 -8.95
N PRO A 941 -7.57 22.00 -9.27
CA PRO A 941 -8.29 20.73 -9.21
C PRO A 941 -7.57 19.59 -9.93
N ILE A 942 -6.85 19.89 -11.02
CA ILE A 942 -6.04 18.93 -11.77
C ILE A 942 -4.87 18.41 -10.92
N VAL A 943 -4.22 19.26 -10.12
CA VAL A 943 -3.10 18.85 -9.25
C VAL A 943 -3.60 18.02 -8.06
N ALA A 944 -4.73 18.40 -7.45
CA ALA A 944 -5.37 17.61 -6.40
C ALA A 944 -5.82 16.23 -6.93
N GLU A 945 -6.41 16.20 -8.13
CA GLU A 945 -6.83 14.99 -8.84
C GLU A 945 -5.62 14.11 -9.24
N LEU A 946 -4.54 14.68 -9.77
CA LEU A 946 -3.30 13.96 -10.10
C LEU A 946 -2.60 13.37 -8.87
N LEU A 947 -2.58 14.10 -7.74
CA LEU A 947 -2.06 13.58 -6.47
C LEU A 947 -2.94 12.43 -5.94
N GLY A 948 -4.27 12.57 -6.03
CA GLY A 948 -5.23 11.54 -5.64
C GLY A 948 -5.22 10.28 -6.52
N ARG A 949 -4.90 10.41 -7.82
CA ARG A 949 -4.89 9.33 -8.82
C ARG A 949 -3.68 8.39 -8.73
N ASN A 950 -2.77 8.61 -7.79
CA ASN A 950 -1.64 7.70 -7.54
C ASN A 950 -0.65 7.59 -8.74
N ASP A 951 -0.55 8.66 -9.53
CA ASP A 951 0.02 8.64 -10.88
C ASP A 951 1.56 8.39 -10.89
N PRO A 952 2.05 7.29 -11.51
CA PRO A 952 3.48 7.01 -11.68
C PRO A 952 4.23 8.07 -12.51
N ILE A 953 3.51 8.87 -13.29
CA ILE A 953 4.05 9.98 -14.08
C ILE A 953 4.39 11.14 -13.15
N LEU A 954 3.44 11.56 -12.29
CA LEU A 954 3.66 12.66 -11.33
C LEU A 954 4.85 12.35 -10.40
N ARG A 955 4.90 11.11 -9.89
CA ARG A 955 6.01 10.61 -9.07
C ARG A 955 7.35 10.69 -9.79
N ARG A 956 7.44 10.20 -11.04
CA ARG A 956 8.68 10.30 -11.85
C ARG A 956 9.09 11.75 -12.14
N GLY A 957 8.12 12.65 -12.30
CA GLY A 957 8.37 14.09 -12.41
C GLY A 957 9.04 14.65 -11.14
N ILE A 958 8.45 14.39 -9.97
CA ILE A 958 8.99 14.81 -8.66
C ILE A 958 10.38 14.21 -8.40
N GLU A 959 10.58 12.92 -8.65
CA GLU A 959 11.88 12.24 -8.49
C GLU A 959 12.95 12.83 -9.41
N ARG A 960 12.61 13.15 -10.67
CA ARG A 960 13.51 13.82 -11.62
C ARG A 960 13.86 15.25 -11.20
N LEU A 961 12.88 16.01 -10.70
CA LEU A 961 13.08 17.37 -10.18
C LEU A 961 13.99 17.36 -8.93
N ALA A 962 13.76 16.43 -8.00
CA ALA A 962 14.59 16.25 -6.82
C ALA A 962 16.03 15.83 -7.18
N PHE A 963 16.20 14.89 -8.11
CA PHE A 963 17.51 14.48 -8.62
C PHE A 963 18.25 15.64 -9.29
N GLU A 964 17.58 16.39 -10.17
CA GLU A 964 18.20 17.50 -10.90
C GLU A 964 18.59 18.65 -9.96
N SER A 965 17.75 18.96 -8.96
CA SER A 965 18.06 19.92 -7.89
C SER A 965 19.29 19.49 -7.08
N HIS A 966 19.34 18.25 -6.60
CA HIS A 966 20.51 17.72 -5.89
C HIS A 966 21.78 17.66 -6.76
N ARG A 967 21.63 17.42 -8.07
CA ARG A 967 22.75 17.39 -9.03
C ARG A 967 23.34 18.78 -9.26
N ARG A 968 22.51 19.83 -9.27
CA ARG A 968 22.95 21.23 -9.40
C ARG A 968 23.70 21.70 -8.16
N GLN A 969 23.17 21.44 -6.97
CA GLN A 969 23.85 21.76 -5.70
C GLN A 969 25.28 21.19 -5.66
N ARG A 970 25.46 19.91 -6.00
CA ARG A 970 26.79 19.27 -6.06
C ARG A 970 27.74 19.79 -7.15
N ARG A 971 27.26 20.54 -8.14
CA ARG A 971 28.10 21.10 -9.22
C ARG A 971 28.59 22.51 -8.89
N GLU A 972 27.72 23.36 -8.33
CA GLU A 972 28.06 24.76 -8.03
C GLU A 972 28.94 24.89 -6.76
N GLU A 973 28.83 23.94 -5.82
CA GLU A 973 29.78 23.73 -4.70
C GLU A 973 31.27 23.66 -5.14
N GLY A 974 31.54 23.34 -6.40
CA GLY A 974 32.90 23.16 -6.94
C GLY A 974 33.60 24.43 -7.44
N GLU A 975 32.89 25.53 -7.71
CA GLU A 975 33.49 26.70 -8.38
C GLU A 975 33.45 28.00 -7.57
N LYS A 976 32.41 28.24 -6.75
CA LYS A 976 32.34 29.34 -5.77
C LYS A 976 31.50 28.91 -4.57
N GLY A 977 32.03 29.07 -3.36
CA GLY A 977 31.38 28.66 -2.10
C GLY A 977 30.21 29.55 -1.67
N GLU A 978 29.22 29.73 -2.54
CA GLU A 978 27.94 30.39 -2.26
C GLU A 978 26.82 29.42 -2.62
N ALA A 979 26.22 28.80 -1.60
CA ALA A 979 25.09 27.89 -1.79
C ALA A 979 23.84 28.65 -2.29
N ARG A 980 23.62 28.63 -3.61
CA ARG A 980 22.39 29.17 -4.22
C ARG A 980 21.16 28.35 -3.83
N ALA A 981 20.01 29.01 -3.83
CA ALA A 981 18.72 28.43 -3.46
C ALA A 981 18.42 27.15 -4.28
N ALA A 982 17.74 26.19 -3.64
CA ALA A 982 17.17 25.02 -4.31
C ALA A 982 15.88 25.38 -5.09
N ASP A 983 15.83 26.58 -5.64
CA ASP A 983 14.71 27.07 -6.43
C ASP A 983 14.77 26.37 -7.79
N ILE A 984 13.76 25.56 -8.07
CA ILE A 984 13.59 24.96 -9.38
C ILE A 984 12.84 25.99 -10.23
N PRO A 985 13.45 26.55 -11.30
CA PRO A 985 12.78 27.53 -12.13
C PRO A 985 11.47 26.99 -12.69
N GLU A 986 10.44 27.83 -12.79
CA GLU A 986 9.13 27.46 -13.32
C GLU A 986 9.24 26.73 -14.68
N ARG A 987 10.09 27.24 -15.59
CA ARG A 987 10.39 26.61 -16.89
C ARG A 987 10.94 25.18 -16.78
N ASP A 988 11.63 24.84 -15.68
CA ASP A 988 12.26 23.53 -15.46
C ASP A 988 11.24 22.56 -14.84
N VAL A 989 10.35 23.06 -13.97
CA VAL A 989 9.15 22.33 -13.51
C VAL A 989 8.25 22.02 -14.70
N LEU A 990 7.87 23.04 -15.48
CA LEU A 990 7.11 22.90 -16.72
C LEU A 990 7.84 22.00 -17.72
N GLY A 991 9.17 22.10 -17.87
CA GLY A 991 9.95 21.25 -18.77
C GLY A 991 9.97 19.77 -18.37
N VAL A 992 9.91 19.44 -17.08
CA VAL A 992 9.77 18.06 -16.62
C VAL A 992 8.33 17.56 -16.84
N PHE A 993 7.32 18.36 -16.50
CA PHE A 993 5.91 17.92 -16.58
C PHE A 993 5.29 18.02 -18.00
N ALA A 994 5.79 18.86 -18.90
CA ALA A 994 5.31 18.98 -20.28
C ALA A 994 5.68 17.79 -21.19
N ASN A 995 6.56 16.89 -20.73
CA ASN A 995 6.87 15.62 -21.39
C ASN A 995 6.13 14.43 -20.75
N LEU A 996 5.21 14.72 -19.83
CA LEU A 996 4.63 13.79 -18.87
C LEU A 996 3.10 13.95 -18.75
N LEU A 997 2.57 15.16 -18.97
CA LEU A 997 1.16 15.45 -19.19
C LEU A 997 0.86 15.46 -20.71
N PRO A 998 -0.34 15.03 -21.15
CA PRO A 998 -0.71 14.94 -22.57
C PRO A 998 -0.98 16.31 -23.24
#